data_AF-A0A836ABJ3-F1
#
_entry.id   AF-A0A836ABJ3-F1
#
_cell.length_a   1.000
_cell.length_b   1.000
_cell.length_c   1.000
_cell.angle_alpha   90.00
_cell.angle_beta   90.00
_cell.angle_gamma   90.00
#
_symmetry.space_group_name_H-M   'P 1'
#
loop_
_entity.id
_entity.type
_entity.pdbx_description
1 polymer ?
#
loop_
_entity_poly.entity_id
_entity_poly.type
_entity_poly.pdbx_seq_one_letter_code
_entity_poly.pdbx_strand_id
1 'polypeptide(L)'
;MNNRAGSFLWNLRQVSTLVPTGRTVRLCPLAFCRPNITYSNWNRRNLLNTFGNTVHSSTRYLFQDALIFKSEGDGCQKKGISTVTVFTVDKLRCPRRLSFDSKHFPVSVNELKKSFHQEASDEDVLTKRRKPTLISSEKLSQECNSLSDVLDIFSKAPKFPSSNYFSAMWTVAKRMSEDQKRFEKQLMFNHPAFNQLCEHVMREAKIMYFDNLLFSLHAIVKLGIPQNTLLVQTLLRVVQERINECDEKCLSVLSTILNTMEPCKNVDVLSAGLRMLVDEQVWKIKHVFTLQTVMRSIGKDAPIGLKRKLEMKALKELDQFSVLNCQHMFSVLAAMNHRSIILLNECSKRVTSNIHGCPFKILINILQSCKDLQYINIDLFKGIADYVATTFDIWKLKKVLFLLILFENFGFRPVGLMDLFIKKAADEPGFLNVKSLVGILNVYSSLNHFYKCQTHEFLEVMASALTGSLHHISSENLLNAVCSFCFMNHFPLALINQLLQKDIIDDLLTAGDVERNVHRLHIVAACLKLDDAPCHKDLDLALPQLPPTTFCPQPKVAAVLSDLLGEGCFSQSVQLPHNYFIDFEIRMDANRTQVLPFSDVDVVTSTDIQRVAVLCVPKSAYCLDSTHPKGYLAMKMRHLKIMGFHVILMLRCQCASLRSYIGIHVASEIQAEGNRIKIEYLETQRHFVALITEVIMLKRVEQLEELQRLRTVGLQYQLNHPALDFPFGLSVGT
;
A
#
# COMPACT_ATOMS: atom_id res chain seq x y z
N MET A 1 -57.01 30.75 27.64
CA MET A 1 -56.79 32.18 27.99
C MET A 1 -55.31 32.30 28.31
N ASN A 2 -54.42 32.73 27.40
CA ASN A 2 -54.28 34.06 26.78
C ASN A 2 -54.20 35.20 27.81
N ASN A 3 -53.02 35.82 27.93
CA ASN A 3 -52.86 37.19 27.44
C ASN A 3 -51.40 37.60 27.16
N ARG A 4 -51.20 38.13 25.94
CA ARG A 4 -50.23 39.16 25.50
C ARG A 4 -48.72 38.94 25.68
N ALA A 5 -48.04 38.88 24.53
CA ALA A 5 -46.60 39.09 24.39
C ALA A 5 -46.26 40.60 24.25
N GLY A 6 -44.98 40.95 24.43
CA GLY A 6 -44.46 42.29 24.15
C GLY A 6 -42.92 42.38 24.28
N SER A 7 -42.28 42.94 23.25
CA SER A 7 -40.91 43.51 23.22
C SER A 7 -39.76 42.79 23.96
N PHE A 8 -38.84 42.16 23.20
CA PHE A 8 -37.39 42.24 23.42
C PHE A 8 -36.60 41.78 22.17
N LEU A 9 -36.57 42.63 21.13
CA LEU A 9 -35.81 42.40 19.89
C LEU A 9 -35.10 43.68 19.39
N TRP A 10 -34.50 44.44 20.32
CA TRP A 10 -33.71 45.63 19.99
C TRP A 10 -32.46 45.69 20.87
N ASN A 11 -31.28 45.55 20.24
CA ASN A 11 -29.91 45.90 20.69
C ASN A 11 -28.84 44.92 20.14
N LEU A 12 -28.76 44.77 18.81
CA LEU A 12 -27.64 44.12 18.12
C LEU A 12 -27.31 44.82 16.78
N ARG A 13 -26.74 46.03 16.84
CA ARG A 13 -25.95 46.70 15.78
C ARG A 13 -25.33 47.98 16.33
N GLN A 14 -24.17 48.37 15.78
CA GLN A 14 -23.26 49.41 16.30
C GLN A 14 -22.62 48.99 17.65
N VAL A 15 -21.35 49.26 17.97
CA VAL A 15 -20.31 50.07 17.30
C VAL A 15 -19.05 49.23 17.06
N SER A 16 -18.30 49.56 16.02
CA SER A 16 -16.93 49.08 15.75
C SER A 16 -15.95 50.25 15.60
N THR A 17 -14.65 49.97 15.67
CA THR A 17 -13.50 50.90 15.56
C THR A 17 -13.17 51.75 16.80
N LEU A 18 -11.98 51.49 17.37
CA LEU A 18 -10.95 52.49 17.76
C LEU A 18 -9.76 51.75 18.41
N VAL A 19 -8.56 51.89 17.85
CA VAL A 19 -7.28 51.37 18.40
C VAL A 19 -6.18 52.42 18.12
N PRO A 20 -5.40 52.86 19.13
CA PRO A 20 -4.31 53.82 18.95
C PRO A 20 -2.95 53.17 18.68
N THR A 21 -2.04 53.94 18.08
CA THR A 21 -0.70 53.52 17.62
C THR A 21 0.40 53.95 18.60
N GLY A 22 1.42 53.11 18.90
CA GLY A 22 2.55 53.53 19.76
C GLY A 22 3.71 52.50 19.88
N ARG A 23 4.91 52.90 19.48
CA ARG A 23 6.12 52.05 19.29
C ARG A 23 6.86 51.63 20.59
N THR A 24 7.48 50.43 20.50
CA THR A 24 8.80 50.00 21.08
C THR A 24 9.16 50.20 22.57
N VAL A 25 9.53 49.08 23.24
CA VAL A 25 10.83 48.86 23.94
C VAL A 25 11.22 47.37 23.79
N ARG A 26 12.52 47.04 23.85
CA ARG A 26 13.11 45.69 23.68
C ARG A 26 13.96 45.33 24.91
N LEU A 27 13.66 44.24 25.62
CA LEU A 27 14.54 43.63 26.63
C LEU A 27 14.50 42.09 26.56
N CYS A 28 15.63 41.46 26.91
CA CYS A 28 15.87 40.02 26.74
C CYS A 28 15.72 39.25 28.07
N PRO A 29 15.38 37.95 28.02
CA PRO A 29 15.82 36.96 29.00
C PRO A 29 17.17 36.36 28.56
N LEU A 30 18.13 36.29 29.48
CA LEU A 30 19.37 35.53 29.30
C LEU A 30 19.13 34.01 29.42
N ALA A 31 20.01 33.22 28.81
CA ALA A 31 19.95 31.75 28.88
C ALA A 31 20.45 31.22 30.24
N PHE A 32 20.02 30.01 30.63
CA PHE A 32 20.96 28.90 30.91
C PHE A 32 20.24 27.53 31.03
N CYS A 33 20.23 26.80 29.92
CA CYS A 33 20.55 25.37 29.78
C CYS A 33 20.10 24.33 30.84
N ARG A 34 19.21 23.42 30.41
CA ARG A 34 19.42 21.96 30.57
C ARG A 34 19.25 21.25 29.22
N PRO A 35 19.92 20.11 28.97
CA PRO A 35 20.13 19.61 27.62
C PRO A 35 18.95 18.79 27.07
N ASN A 36 18.49 19.14 25.87
CA ASN A 36 17.70 18.22 25.04
C ASN A 36 18.62 17.20 24.40
N ILE A 37 18.51 15.92 24.79
CA ILE A 37 19.16 14.81 24.09
C ILE A 37 18.39 14.56 22.78
N THR A 38 18.80 15.23 21.71
CA THR A 38 18.26 15.01 20.37
C THR A 38 18.75 13.68 19.82
N TYR A 39 17.84 12.72 19.63
CA TYR A 39 18.12 11.47 18.92
C TYR A 39 18.33 11.76 17.41
N SER A 40 19.56 12.11 17.05
CA SER A 40 20.02 12.36 15.69
C SER A 40 20.16 11.06 14.89
N ASN A 41 19.02 10.45 14.52
CA ASN A 41 18.99 9.27 13.64
C ASN A 41 17.98 9.37 12.49
N TRP A 42 17.85 10.57 11.91
CA TRP A 42 17.24 10.76 10.58
C TRP A 42 18.34 10.98 9.54
N ASN A 43 18.74 9.91 8.87
CA ASN A 43 19.86 9.95 7.93
C ASN A 43 19.46 10.59 6.59
N ARG A 44 19.44 11.94 6.55
CA ARG A 44 18.95 12.79 5.42
C ARG A 44 19.66 12.60 4.06
N ARG A 45 20.61 11.68 3.92
CA ARG A 45 21.52 11.57 2.75
C ARG A 45 20.99 10.79 1.54
N ASN A 46 19.85 10.08 1.65
CA ASN A 46 19.32 9.23 0.57
C ASN A 46 18.02 9.76 -0.11
N LEU A 47 17.62 11.01 0.14
CA LEU A 47 16.37 11.58 -0.38
C LEU A 47 16.50 12.34 -1.72
N LEU A 48 17.71 12.69 -2.15
CA LEU A 48 17.96 13.71 -3.18
C LEU A 48 18.49 13.16 -4.52
N ASN A 49 18.07 11.94 -4.91
CA ASN A 49 18.31 11.42 -6.26
C ASN A 49 17.17 10.47 -6.71
N THR A 50 15.98 10.70 -6.16
CA THR A 50 14.96 9.65 -6.01
C THR A 50 13.56 10.11 -6.42
N PHE A 51 13.40 11.33 -6.95
CA PHE A 51 12.10 11.89 -7.36
C PHE A 51 11.34 10.95 -8.31
N GLY A 52 11.97 10.48 -9.39
CA GLY A 52 11.37 9.50 -10.33
C GLY A 52 11.03 8.11 -9.77
N ASN A 53 11.29 7.84 -8.48
CA ASN A 53 10.82 6.64 -7.76
C ASN A 53 10.11 6.96 -6.44
N THR A 54 9.92 8.25 -6.11
CA THR A 54 9.25 8.71 -4.89
C THR A 54 8.12 9.70 -5.19
N VAL A 55 7.73 9.85 -6.46
CA VAL A 55 6.36 10.24 -6.82
C VAL A 55 5.44 9.24 -6.13
N HIS A 56 4.79 9.65 -5.04
CA HIS A 56 3.79 8.81 -4.40
C HIS A 56 2.67 8.52 -5.40
N SER A 57 2.34 7.24 -5.59
CA SER A 57 1.30 6.81 -6.51
C SER A 57 -0.06 7.35 -6.07
N SER A 58 -0.86 7.87 -7.02
CA SER A 58 -2.17 8.49 -6.74
C SER A 58 -3.17 7.52 -6.10
N THR A 59 -2.84 6.23 -6.11
CA THR A 59 -3.55 5.15 -5.42
C THR A 59 -3.63 5.34 -3.89
N ARG A 60 -2.79 6.20 -3.28
CA ARG A 60 -3.03 6.68 -1.90
C ARG A 60 -4.39 7.38 -1.73
N TYR A 61 -4.84 8.14 -2.74
CA TYR A 61 -6.09 8.90 -2.72
C TYR A 61 -7.22 8.15 -3.43
N LEU A 62 -6.99 7.62 -4.65
CA LEU A 62 -7.99 6.87 -5.43
C LEU A 62 -8.62 5.71 -4.65
N PHE A 63 -7.82 5.05 -3.81
CA PHE A 63 -8.22 3.91 -2.98
C PHE A 63 -8.16 4.21 -1.48
N GLN A 64 -8.13 5.48 -1.05
CA GLN A 64 -8.17 5.79 0.38
C GLN A 64 -9.48 5.30 1.02
N ASP A 65 -10.60 5.44 0.30
CA ASP A 65 -11.91 4.88 0.67
C ASP A 65 -11.91 3.33 0.77
N ALA A 66 -11.01 2.65 0.06
CA ALA A 66 -10.89 1.18 0.05
C ALA A 66 -9.84 0.66 1.04
N LEU A 67 -8.88 1.50 1.44
CA LEU A 67 -7.98 1.25 2.57
C LEU A 67 -8.70 1.48 3.91
N ILE A 68 -9.67 2.40 3.93
CA ILE A 68 -10.65 2.54 5.03
C ILE A 68 -11.73 1.47 4.88
N PHE A 69 -11.38 0.22 5.15
CA PHE A 69 -12.37 -0.80 5.56
C PHE A 69 -12.90 -0.49 6.98
N LYS A 70 -13.60 0.65 7.11
CA LYS A 70 -14.61 0.83 8.16
C LYS A 70 -15.69 -0.25 7.97
N SER A 71 -16.37 -0.60 9.06
CA SER A 71 -17.67 -1.25 8.96
C SER A 71 -18.62 -0.37 8.16
N GLU A 72 -19.53 -0.99 7.41
CA GLU A 72 -20.55 -0.26 6.63
C GLU A 72 -21.40 0.66 7.53
N GLY A 73 -21.90 1.75 6.95
CA GLY A 73 -22.90 2.61 7.59
C GLY A 73 -22.35 3.75 8.46
N ASP A 74 -21.68 4.73 7.85
CA ASP A 74 -21.60 6.10 8.39
C ASP A 74 -21.76 7.12 7.26
N GLY A 75 -22.75 8.01 7.40
CA GLY A 75 -23.24 8.84 6.32
C GLY A 75 -24.32 9.82 6.77
N CYS A 76 -24.01 10.71 7.71
CA CYS A 76 -24.80 11.92 7.91
C CYS A 76 -23.96 13.13 8.38
N GLN A 77 -24.55 14.31 8.26
CA GLN A 77 -23.88 15.61 8.42
C GLN A 77 -23.64 15.98 9.89
N LYS A 78 -22.54 16.69 10.17
CA LYS A 78 -22.34 17.37 11.46
C LYS A 78 -23.24 18.60 11.58
N LYS A 79 -24.49 18.41 12.00
CA LYS A 79 -25.24 19.44 12.74
C LYS A 79 -25.09 19.15 14.23
N GLY A 80 -24.50 20.09 14.97
CA GLY A 80 -24.31 19.95 16.41
C GLY A 80 -25.55 20.37 17.21
N ILE A 81 -25.66 19.89 18.44
CA ILE A 81 -26.56 20.39 19.48
C ILE A 81 -25.98 20.10 20.88
N SER A 82 -26.23 21.02 21.81
CA SER A 82 -26.02 20.97 23.27
C SER A 82 -24.83 20.15 23.84
N THR A 83 -23.84 20.87 24.37
CA THR A 83 -23.22 20.48 25.64
C THR A 83 -24.31 20.38 26.73
N VAL A 84 -24.52 19.19 27.30
CA VAL A 84 -25.35 19.03 28.51
C VAL A 84 -24.52 19.44 29.73
N THR A 85 -25.13 20.17 30.66
CA THR A 85 -24.47 20.80 31.81
C THR A 85 -23.97 19.80 32.84
N VAL A 86 -22.79 20.07 33.40
CA VAL A 86 -22.24 19.36 34.57
C VAL A 86 -23.02 19.76 35.81
N PHE A 87 -23.56 18.79 36.55
CA PHE A 87 -24.03 19.02 37.92
C PHE A 87 -22.83 19.17 38.86
N THR A 88 -22.55 20.41 39.26
CA THR A 88 -21.71 20.69 40.43
C THR A 88 -22.46 20.37 41.71
N VAL A 89 -21.88 19.53 42.57
CA VAL A 89 -22.31 19.32 43.97
C VAL A 89 -21.13 19.66 44.87
N ASP A 90 -21.43 20.17 46.06
CA ASP A 90 -20.54 21.10 46.74
C ASP A 90 -19.33 20.52 47.49
N LYS A 91 -18.36 21.40 47.75
CA LYS A 91 -17.18 21.11 48.55
C LYS A 91 -17.52 21.08 50.04
N LEU A 92 -17.38 19.91 50.68
CA LEU A 92 -17.05 19.85 52.11
C LEU A 92 -15.58 19.46 52.29
N ARG A 93 -14.89 20.16 53.20
CA ARG A 93 -13.44 20.08 53.39
C ARG A 93 -13.08 19.39 54.70
N CYS A 94 -12.17 18.41 54.61
CA CYS A 94 -11.17 18.07 55.65
C CYS A 94 -11.73 17.43 56.95
N PRO A 95 -10.88 16.87 57.85
CA PRO A 95 -9.41 16.91 57.87
C PRO A 95 -8.69 15.55 57.82
N ARG A 96 -7.36 15.61 57.69
CA ARG A 96 -6.41 14.50 57.94
C ARG A 96 -5.98 14.51 59.41
N ARG A 97 -5.79 13.34 60.05
CA ARG A 97 -4.62 13.05 60.92
C ARG A 97 -4.62 11.62 61.49
N LEU A 98 -3.41 11.14 61.84
CA LEU A 98 -3.06 10.00 62.72
C LEU A 98 -3.54 8.61 62.22
N SER A 99 -2.72 7.59 61.91
CA SER A 99 -1.46 7.01 62.45
C SER A 99 -1.68 5.90 63.46
N PHE A 100 -1.14 4.71 63.19
CA PHE A 100 -0.54 3.82 64.21
C PHE A 100 0.51 2.91 63.57
N ASP A 101 1.62 2.73 64.28
CA ASP A 101 2.70 1.78 63.99
C ASP A 101 2.47 0.51 64.81
N SER A 102 2.83 -0.67 64.28
CA SER A 102 3.28 -1.80 65.11
C SER A 102 4.04 -2.82 64.27
N LYS A 103 4.90 -3.61 64.93
CA LYS A 103 5.91 -4.50 64.32
C LYS A 103 5.68 -5.96 64.73
N HIS A 104 6.54 -6.84 64.20
CA HIS A 104 6.90 -8.19 64.69
C HIS A 104 6.32 -9.43 63.98
N PHE A 105 7.11 -9.93 63.03
CA PHE A 105 7.52 -11.35 62.90
C PHE A 105 8.34 -11.79 64.16
N PRO A 106 8.69 -13.08 64.43
CA PRO A 106 9.14 -14.08 63.45
C PRO A 106 8.96 -15.61 63.77
N VAL A 107 9.72 -16.44 63.01
CA VAL A 107 10.18 -17.83 63.25
C VAL A 107 9.36 -18.97 62.61
N SER A 108 10.11 -19.99 62.17
CA SER A 108 9.71 -21.20 61.43
C SER A 108 10.54 -22.40 61.91
N VAL A 109 10.05 -23.64 61.74
CA VAL A 109 10.91 -24.85 61.84
C VAL A 109 10.54 -25.89 60.76
N ASN A 110 11.60 -26.54 60.26
CA ASN A 110 11.69 -27.81 59.54
C ASN A 110 11.04 -29.01 60.33
N GLU A 111 10.89 -30.26 59.86
CA GLU A 111 11.14 -30.96 58.57
C GLU A 111 10.37 -32.30 58.54
N LEU A 112 10.52 -33.02 57.40
CA LEU A 112 10.83 -34.47 57.28
C LEU A 112 9.89 -35.25 56.33
N LYS A 113 10.49 -36.23 55.63
CA LYS A 113 9.84 -37.09 54.62
C LYS A 113 9.49 -38.46 55.22
N LYS A 114 8.41 -39.08 54.72
CA LYS A 114 8.39 -40.51 54.31
C LYS A 114 7.14 -40.82 53.47
N SER A 115 7.27 -41.81 52.60
CA SER A 115 6.24 -42.33 51.69
C SER A 115 5.87 -43.76 52.09
N PHE A 116 4.62 -44.19 51.86
CA PHE A 116 4.29 -45.53 51.34
C PHE A 116 2.82 -45.57 50.85
N HIS A 117 2.49 -46.57 50.04
CA HIS A 117 1.17 -46.88 49.48
C HIS A 117 0.39 -47.77 50.49
N GLN A 118 -0.92 -47.58 50.76
CA GLN A 118 -2.10 -47.94 49.94
C GLN A 118 -2.26 -49.47 49.81
N GLU A 119 -3.41 -50.11 50.07
CA GLU A 119 -4.80 -49.72 50.42
C GLU A 119 -5.26 -50.59 51.65
N ALA A 120 -6.51 -50.74 52.16
CA ALA A 120 -7.88 -50.34 51.83
C ALA A 120 -8.80 -50.37 53.08
N SER A 121 -10.05 -49.89 52.94
CA SER A 121 -11.25 -50.07 53.82
C SER A 121 -11.21 -49.51 55.26
N ASP A 122 -12.31 -49.04 55.85
CA ASP A 122 -13.47 -48.29 55.32
C ASP A 122 -14.18 -47.66 56.53
N GLU A 123 -14.41 -46.34 56.53
CA GLU A 123 -15.49 -45.61 57.24
C GLU A 123 -15.24 -44.07 57.24
N ASP A 124 -16.34 -43.32 57.38
CA ASP A 124 -16.51 -41.90 57.79
C ASP A 124 -15.64 -40.73 57.22
N VAL A 125 -16.31 -39.93 56.36
CA VAL A 125 -16.56 -38.47 56.52
C VAL A 125 -15.54 -37.35 56.16
N LEU A 126 -16.08 -36.38 55.39
CA LEU A 126 -15.74 -34.95 55.19
C LEU A 126 -14.68 -34.46 54.14
N THR A 127 -15.10 -33.39 53.43
CA THR A 127 -14.27 -32.31 52.83
C THR A 127 -13.23 -32.60 51.73
N LYS A 128 -13.64 -33.16 50.58
CA LYS A 128 -12.97 -32.83 49.30
C LYS A 128 -13.48 -31.50 48.73
N ARG A 129 -12.66 -30.44 48.81
CA ARG A 129 -12.95 -29.08 48.33
C ARG A 129 -13.10 -29.03 46.80
N ARG A 130 -14.33 -29.24 46.31
CA ARG A 130 -14.70 -29.25 44.88
C ARG A 130 -14.34 -27.91 44.23
N LYS A 131 -13.57 -27.92 43.13
CA LYS A 131 -13.31 -26.70 42.33
C LYS A 131 -14.65 -26.15 41.80
N PRO A 132 -14.91 -24.83 41.85
CA PRO A 132 -16.18 -24.27 41.39
C PRO A 132 -16.34 -24.48 39.88
N THR A 133 -17.52 -24.99 39.48
CA THR A 133 -17.83 -25.32 38.09
C THR A 133 -18.09 -24.05 37.28
N LEU A 134 -17.60 -24.01 36.04
CA LEU A 134 -17.73 -22.89 35.11
C LEU A 134 -19.18 -22.75 34.57
N ILE A 135 -20.11 -22.24 35.38
CA ILE A 135 -21.53 -22.07 34.99
C ILE A 135 -22.07 -20.75 35.54
N SER A 136 -22.27 -19.74 34.67
CA SER A 136 -23.08 -18.53 35.00
C SER A 136 -23.39 -17.66 33.78
N SER A 137 -22.37 -17.08 33.14
CA SER A 137 -22.54 -16.07 32.07
C SER A 137 -23.10 -16.64 30.75
N GLU A 138 -22.73 -17.87 30.39
CA GLU A 138 -23.23 -18.50 29.15
C GLU A 138 -24.74 -18.72 29.20
N LYS A 139 -25.27 -19.23 30.32
CA LYS A 139 -26.72 -19.42 30.53
C LYS A 139 -27.50 -18.12 30.46
N LEU A 140 -27.06 -17.09 31.21
CA LEU A 140 -27.60 -15.72 31.08
C LEU A 140 -27.64 -15.25 29.63
N SER A 141 -26.56 -15.50 28.87
CA SER A 141 -26.51 -15.10 27.46
C SER A 141 -27.38 -15.97 26.54
N GLN A 142 -27.78 -17.17 26.93
CA GLN A 142 -28.66 -18.05 26.15
C GLN A 142 -30.14 -17.77 26.43
N GLU A 143 -30.45 -17.33 27.66
CA GLU A 143 -31.80 -16.98 28.12
C GLU A 143 -32.23 -15.56 27.69
N CYS A 144 -31.28 -14.67 27.33
CA CYS A 144 -31.52 -13.29 26.92
C CYS A 144 -31.36 -13.06 25.40
N ASN A 145 -32.24 -12.23 24.83
CA ASN A 145 -32.22 -11.79 23.43
C ASN A 145 -31.87 -10.29 23.27
N SER A 146 -32.23 -9.45 24.26
CA SER A 146 -31.88 -8.01 24.31
C SER A 146 -30.83 -7.71 25.39
N LEU A 147 -30.28 -6.50 25.38
CA LEU A 147 -29.42 -5.99 26.47
C LEU A 147 -30.23 -5.60 27.70
N SER A 148 -31.48 -5.19 27.50
CA SER A 148 -32.43 -4.90 28.59
C SER A 148 -32.81 -6.17 29.35
N ASP A 149 -32.99 -7.32 28.68
CA ASP A 149 -33.34 -8.61 29.31
C ASP A 149 -32.35 -8.97 30.44
N VAL A 150 -31.06 -8.76 30.19
CA VAL A 150 -29.99 -9.06 31.17
C VAL A 150 -30.07 -8.12 32.38
N LEU A 151 -30.43 -6.85 32.16
CA LEU A 151 -30.63 -5.85 33.22
C LEU A 151 -31.95 -6.06 33.97
N ASP A 152 -32.96 -6.63 33.32
CA ASP A 152 -34.24 -7.06 33.90
C ASP A 152 -34.06 -8.28 34.82
N ILE A 153 -33.24 -9.25 34.41
CA ILE A 153 -32.87 -10.38 35.28
C ILE A 153 -32.08 -9.88 36.49
N PHE A 154 -31.12 -8.97 36.28
CA PHE A 154 -30.36 -8.35 37.37
C PHE A 154 -31.27 -7.57 38.35
N SER A 155 -32.24 -6.79 37.86
CA SER A 155 -33.17 -6.01 38.69
C SER A 155 -34.11 -6.89 39.51
N LYS A 156 -34.57 -8.01 38.94
CA LYS A 156 -35.46 -8.98 39.61
C LYS A 156 -34.74 -9.75 40.72
N ALA A 157 -33.50 -10.20 40.49
CA ALA A 157 -32.61 -10.73 41.52
C ALA A 157 -31.16 -10.85 41.01
N PRO A 158 -30.16 -10.23 41.65
CA PRO A 158 -28.75 -10.40 41.30
C PRO A 158 -28.22 -11.77 41.75
N LYS A 159 -28.56 -12.83 41.01
CA LYS A 159 -28.21 -14.25 41.27
C LYS A 159 -26.75 -14.61 40.99
N PHE A 160 -26.03 -13.76 40.27
CA PHE A 160 -24.66 -13.98 39.80
C PHE A 160 -23.76 -12.77 40.13
N PRO A 161 -22.42 -12.96 40.25
CA PRO A 161 -21.44 -11.87 40.33
C PRO A 161 -21.62 -10.83 39.22
N SER A 162 -21.39 -9.55 39.53
CA SER A 162 -21.73 -8.43 38.64
C SER A 162 -20.99 -8.46 37.28
N SER A 163 -19.80 -9.05 37.25
CA SER A 163 -19.02 -9.33 36.03
C SER A 163 -19.78 -10.11 34.96
N ASN A 164 -20.71 -10.96 35.38
CA ASN A 164 -21.37 -11.92 34.49
C ASN A 164 -22.47 -11.25 33.67
N TYR A 165 -23.12 -10.20 34.16
CA TYR A 165 -24.13 -9.45 33.39
C TYR A 165 -23.47 -8.68 32.25
N PHE A 166 -22.43 -7.88 32.50
CA PHE A 166 -21.70 -7.21 31.41
C PHE A 166 -21.12 -8.22 30.40
N SER A 167 -20.58 -9.35 30.88
CA SER A 167 -20.08 -10.43 30.01
C SER A 167 -21.18 -11.08 29.17
N ALA A 168 -22.38 -11.29 29.74
CA ALA A 168 -23.55 -11.80 29.04
C ALA A 168 -24.10 -10.77 28.03
N MET A 169 -24.26 -9.50 28.43
CA MET A 169 -24.66 -8.38 27.56
C MET A 169 -23.73 -8.25 26.36
N TRP A 170 -22.40 -8.32 26.55
CA TRP A 170 -21.45 -8.30 25.43
C TRP A 170 -21.54 -9.57 24.56
N THR A 171 -21.94 -10.71 25.14
CA THR A 171 -22.14 -11.96 24.38
C THR A 171 -23.44 -11.97 23.58
N VAL A 172 -24.50 -11.33 24.10
CA VAL A 172 -25.76 -11.04 23.38
C VAL A 172 -25.50 -10.03 22.26
N ALA A 173 -24.83 -8.91 22.56
CA ALA A 173 -24.47 -7.86 21.58
C ALA A 173 -23.68 -8.39 20.37
N LYS A 174 -22.87 -9.45 20.52
CA LYS A 174 -22.15 -10.08 19.41
C LYS A 174 -23.05 -10.74 18.37
N ARG A 175 -24.28 -11.15 18.74
CA ARG A 175 -25.22 -11.85 17.84
C ARG A 175 -26.10 -10.90 17.02
N MET A 176 -26.18 -9.64 17.45
CA MET A 176 -27.03 -8.60 16.86
C MET A 176 -26.41 -7.99 15.59
N SER A 177 -27.24 -7.39 14.73
CA SER A 177 -26.76 -6.50 13.66
C SER A 177 -26.17 -5.19 14.24
N GLU A 178 -25.41 -4.42 13.46
CA GLU A 178 -24.78 -3.20 13.99
C GLU A 178 -25.82 -2.11 14.30
N ASP A 179 -26.88 -1.99 13.50
CA ASP A 179 -27.98 -1.05 13.79
C ASP A 179 -28.82 -1.49 14.99
N GLN A 180 -29.04 -2.80 15.17
CA GLN A 180 -29.65 -3.33 16.39
C GLN A 180 -28.77 -3.02 17.61
N LYS A 181 -27.44 -3.22 17.53
CA LYS A 181 -26.50 -2.81 18.61
C LYS A 181 -26.58 -1.32 18.93
N ARG A 182 -26.76 -0.44 17.93
CA ARG A 182 -26.90 1.01 18.15
C ARG A 182 -28.15 1.32 18.97
N PHE A 183 -29.29 0.73 18.62
CA PHE A 183 -30.56 0.91 19.33
C PHE A 183 -30.53 0.29 20.74
N GLU A 184 -30.09 -0.96 20.85
CA GLU A 184 -29.96 -1.70 22.11
C GLU A 184 -29.03 -1.02 23.11
N LYS A 185 -27.94 -0.38 22.65
CA LYS A 185 -27.07 0.43 23.51
C LYS A 185 -27.80 1.66 24.07
N GLN A 186 -28.67 2.32 23.30
CA GLN A 186 -29.48 3.44 23.80
C GLN A 186 -30.48 2.97 24.85
N LEU A 187 -31.16 1.84 24.62
CA LEU A 187 -32.03 1.22 25.63
C LEU A 187 -31.27 0.86 26.91
N MET A 188 -30.10 0.23 26.77
CA MET A 188 -29.20 -0.11 27.88
C MET A 188 -28.84 1.12 28.74
N PHE A 189 -28.44 2.24 28.13
CA PHE A 189 -28.08 3.46 28.88
C PHE A 189 -29.29 4.12 29.56
N ASN A 190 -30.49 3.97 28.99
CA ASN A 190 -31.73 4.51 29.56
C ASN A 190 -32.36 3.59 30.63
N HIS A 191 -31.87 2.36 30.79
CA HIS A 191 -32.47 1.36 31.67
C HIS A 191 -32.16 1.63 33.16
N PRO A 192 -33.16 1.67 34.07
CA PRO A 192 -32.96 2.12 35.45
C PRO A 192 -31.94 1.28 36.24
N ALA A 193 -31.88 -0.04 35.97
CA ALA A 193 -30.95 -0.93 36.65
C ALA A 193 -29.49 -0.84 36.14
N PHE A 194 -29.23 -0.13 35.03
CA PHE A 194 -27.87 0.01 34.46
C PHE A 194 -26.92 0.70 35.44
N ASN A 195 -27.33 1.83 36.03
CA ASN A 195 -26.53 2.56 37.00
C ASN A 195 -26.29 1.74 38.29
N GLN A 196 -27.26 0.92 38.70
CA GLN A 196 -27.13 0.01 39.84
C GLN A 196 -26.09 -1.09 39.57
N LEU A 197 -26.07 -1.66 38.36
CA LEU A 197 -25.06 -2.64 37.94
C LEU A 197 -23.66 -2.01 37.88
N CYS A 198 -23.53 -0.78 37.35
CA CYS A 198 -22.27 -0.02 37.34
C CYS A 198 -21.72 0.19 38.77
N GLU A 199 -22.58 0.64 39.70
CA GLU A 199 -22.23 0.81 41.12
C GLU A 199 -21.80 -0.52 41.76
N HIS A 200 -22.50 -1.61 41.49
CA HIS A 200 -22.19 -2.92 42.05
C HIS A 200 -20.83 -3.44 41.56
N VAL A 201 -20.52 -3.29 40.26
CA VAL A 201 -19.19 -3.63 39.70
C VAL A 201 -18.08 -2.83 40.37
N MET A 202 -18.25 -1.52 40.58
CA MET A 202 -17.22 -0.70 41.22
C MET A 202 -16.94 -1.13 42.66
N ARG A 203 -17.95 -1.62 43.39
CA ARG A 203 -17.81 -2.16 44.75
C ARG A 203 -17.12 -3.54 44.76
N GLU A 204 -17.49 -4.43 43.85
CA GLU A 204 -16.90 -5.77 43.75
C GLU A 204 -15.47 -5.78 43.15
N ALA A 205 -15.08 -4.77 42.36
CA ALA A 205 -13.84 -4.75 41.59
C ALA A 205 -12.56 -5.12 42.39
N LYS A 206 -12.47 -4.70 43.67
CA LYS A 206 -11.30 -4.99 44.53
C LYS A 206 -11.23 -6.44 45.01
N ILE A 207 -12.37 -7.11 45.17
CA ILE A 207 -12.46 -8.49 45.70
C ILE A 207 -12.68 -9.55 44.60
N MET A 208 -13.02 -9.11 43.39
CA MET A 208 -13.23 -9.96 42.22
C MET A 208 -11.93 -10.64 41.74
N TYR A 209 -12.02 -11.86 41.20
CA TYR A 209 -10.88 -12.51 40.52
C TYR A 209 -10.38 -11.66 39.33
N PHE A 210 -9.07 -11.61 39.11
CA PHE A 210 -8.45 -10.71 38.14
C PHE A 210 -8.91 -10.98 36.70
N ASP A 211 -9.07 -12.24 36.30
CA ASP A 211 -9.71 -12.66 35.04
C ASP A 211 -11.09 -11.98 34.85
N ASN A 212 -11.97 -12.11 35.85
CA ASN A 212 -13.33 -11.57 35.80
C ASN A 212 -13.33 -10.03 35.77
N LEU A 213 -12.39 -9.39 36.47
CA LEU A 213 -12.19 -7.94 36.43
C LEU A 213 -11.82 -7.47 35.01
N LEU A 214 -10.90 -8.16 34.34
CA LEU A 214 -10.50 -7.86 32.96
C LEU A 214 -11.58 -8.19 31.93
N PHE A 215 -12.30 -9.31 32.08
CA PHE A 215 -13.43 -9.63 31.20
C PHE A 215 -14.58 -8.62 31.35
N SER A 216 -14.81 -8.12 32.57
CA SER A 216 -15.76 -7.03 32.82
C SER A 216 -15.33 -5.74 32.13
N LEU A 217 -14.09 -5.29 32.33
CA LEU A 217 -13.55 -4.09 31.68
C LEU A 217 -13.59 -4.23 30.15
N HIS A 218 -13.24 -5.38 29.59
CA HIS A 218 -13.35 -5.66 28.16
C HIS A 218 -14.80 -5.55 27.67
N ALA A 219 -15.76 -6.16 28.35
CA ALA A 219 -17.17 -6.09 28.00
C ALA A 219 -17.70 -4.64 28.06
N ILE A 220 -17.39 -3.90 29.12
CA ILE A 220 -17.76 -2.50 29.34
C ILE A 220 -17.24 -1.60 28.20
N VAL A 221 -15.96 -1.75 27.82
CA VAL A 221 -15.36 -0.99 26.71
C VAL A 221 -15.98 -1.38 25.36
N LYS A 222 -16.27 -2.67 25.10
CA LYS A 222 -16.88 -3.12 23.83
C LYS A 222 -18.37 -2.78 23.70
N LEU A 223 -19.10 -2.71 24.82
CA LEU A 223 -20.46 -2.15 24.86
C LEU A 223 -20.46 -0.65 24.54
N GLY A 224 -19.31 0.03 24.63
CA GLY A 224 -19.16 1.45 24.26
C GLY A 224 -19.44 2.41 25.41
N ILE A 225 -19.26 1.96 26.65
CA ILE A 225 -19.38 2.81 27.83
C ILE A 225 -18.22 3.83 27.81
N PRO A 226 -18.49 5.15 27.89
CA PRO A 226 -17.46 6.17 27.71
C PRO A 226 -16.30 6.06 28.70
N GLN A 227 -15.08 6.27 28.20
CA GLN A 227 -13.86 5.99 28.96
C GLN A 227 -13.63 6.97 30.13
N ASN A 228 -14.24 8.15 30.08
CA ASN A 228 -14.24 9.15 31.14
C ASN A 228 -15.24 8.85 32.28
N THR A 229 -16.03 7.76 32.20
CA THR A 229 -16.92 7.35 33.29
C THR A 229 -16.15 6.88 34.53
N LEU A 230 -16.73 7.11 35.71
CA LEU A 230 -16.16 6.64 36.98
C LEU A 230 -15.95 5.12 37.00
N LEU A 231 -16.85 4.35 36.36
CA LEU A 231 -16.75 2.90 36.19
C LEU A 231 -15.45 2.50 35.47
N VAL A 232 -15.21 3.03 34.26
CA VAL A 232 -14.03 2.67 33.47
C VAL A 232 -12.75 3.13 34.17
N GLN A 233 -12.74 4.33 34.76
CA GLN A 233 -11.56 4.84 35.47
C GLN A 233 -11.23 4.06 36.75
N THR A 234 -12.26 3.64 37.51
CA THR A 234 -12.09 2.78 38.70
C THR A 234 -11.56 1.41 38.31
N LEU A 235 -12.13 0.79 37.27
CA LEU A 235 -11.69 -0.53 36.79
C LEU A 235 -10.25 -0.49 36.26
N LEU A 236 -9.90 0.50 35.42
CA LEU A 236 -8.52 0.71 34.97
C LEU A 236 -7.55 0.84 36.16
N ARG A 237 -7.96 1.55 37.22
CA ARG A 237 -7.11 1.76 38.39
C ARG A 237 -6.93 0.50 39.23
N VAL A 238 -7.97 -0.29 39.45
CA VAL A 238 -7.85 -1.58 40.17
C VAL A 238 -7.03 -2.59 39.35
N VAL A 239 -7.19 -2.62 38.02
CA VAL A 239 -6.34 -3.42 37.11
C VAL A 239 -4.88 -2.97 37.17
N GLN A 240 -4.60 -1.67 37.27
CA GLN A 240 -3.24 -1.15 37.45
C GLN A 240 -2.63 -1.59 38.80
N GLU A 241 -3.40 -1.50 39.89
CA GLU A 241 -2.93 -1.86 41.24
C GLU A 241 -2.70 -3.37 41.40
N ARG A 242 -3.39 -4.20 40.60
CA ARG A 242 -3.33 -5.67 40.64
C ARG A 242 -2.62 -6.29 39.43
N ILE A 243 -1.91 -5.51 38.62
CA ILE A 243 -1.33 -5.97 37.33
C ILE A 243 -0.42 -7.20 37.46
N ASN A 244 0.21 -7.42 38.63
CA ASN A 244 1.07 -8.58 38.88
C ASN A 244 0.31 -9.91 39.00
N GLU A 245 -1.02 -9.90 39.14
CA GLU A 245 -1.89 -11.09 39.08
C GLU A 245 -2.19 -11.54 37.63
N CYS A 246 -1.75 -10.78 36.63
CA CYS A 246 -2.06 -11.00 35.22
C CYS A 246 -1.38 -12.28 34.66
N ASP A 247 -2.19 -13.30 34.37
CA ASP A 247 -1.80 -14.53 33.68
C ASP A 247 -1.65 -14.35 32.17
N GLU A 248 -1.28 -15.41 31.45
CA GLU A 248 -1.14 -15.39 30.00
C GLU A 248 -2.43 -14.96 29.26
N LYS A 249 -3.61 -15.41 29.69
CA LYS A 249 -4.88 -14.99 29.07
C LYS A 249 -5.12 -13.51 29.31
N CYS A 250 -4.92 -13.07 30.55
CA CYS A 250 -5.04 -11.68 30.97
C CYS A 250 -4.10 -10.75 30.19
N LEU A 251 -2.85 -11.18 29.87
CA LEU A 251 -1.95 -10.44 28.99
C LEU A 251 -2.58 -10.18 27.61
N SER A 252 -3.21 -11.19 27.00
CA SER A 252 -3.88 -11.04 25.69
C SER A 252 -5.10 -10.12 25.74
N VAL A 253 -5.92 -10.25 26.80
CA VAL A 253 -7.14 -9.45 27.00
C VAL A 253 -6.79 -8.00 27.27
N LEU A 254 -5.89 -7.72 28.22
CA LEU A 254 -5.49 -6.36 28.57
C LEU A 254 -4.76 -5.65 27.42
N SER A 255 -3.89 -6.36 26.67
CA SER A 255 -3.29 -5.82 25.44
C SER A 255 -4.37 -5.40 24.43
N THR A 256 -5.41 -6.23 24.25
CA THR A 256 -6.53 -5.97 23.34
C THR A 256 -7.40 -4.81 23.80
N ILE A 257 -7.65 -4.67 25.12
CA ILE A 257 -8.36 -3.54 25.71
C ILE A 257 -7.62 -2.24 25.39
N LEU A 258 -6.35 -2.12 25.83
CA LEU A 258 -5.56 -0.89 25.75
C LEU A 258 -5.38 -0.40 24.31
N ASN A 259 -5.15 -1.30 23.35
CA ASN A 259 -5.07 -0.99 21.92
C ASN A 259 -6.42 -0.50 21.32
N THR A 260 -7.54 -0.60 22.04
CA THR A 260 -8.85 -0.08 21.61
C THR A 260 -9.39 1.07 22.47
N MET A 261 -8.58 1.55 23.43
CA MET A 261 -8.90 2.73 24.23
C MET A 261 -8.26 4.00 23.65
N GLU A 262 -8.71 5.16 24.12
CA GLU A 262 -8.18 6.46 23.71
C GLU A 262 -6.93 6.79 24.56
N PRO A 263 -5.91 7.49 24.00
CA PRO A 263 -4.71 7.86 24.74
C PRO A 263 -5.06 8.74 25.95
N CYS A 264 -4.78 8.23 27.15
CA CYS A 264 -4.96 8.95 28.40
C CYS A 264 -4.02 8.39 29.47
N LYS A 265 -3.69 9.22 30.48
CA LYS A 265 -2.64 8.90 31.49
C LYS A 265 -2.77 7.51 32.13
N ASN A 266 -3.99 7.04 32.37
CA ASN A 266 -4.21 5.71 32.96
C ASN A 266 -3.98 4.58 31.95
N VAL A 267 -4.37 4.74 30.68
CA VAL A 267 -4.04 3.82 29.57
C VAL A 267 -2.54 3.82 29.29
N ASP A 268 -1.88 4.99 29.32
CA ASP A 268 -0.45 5.15 29.07
C ASP A 268 0.39 4.43 30.15
N VAL A 269 0.09 4.69 31.43
CA VAL A 269 0.78 4.06 32.56
C VAL A 269 0.49 2.56 32.65
N LEU A 270 -0.75 2.13 32.38
CA LEU A 270 -1.09 0.71 32.37
C LEU A 270 -0.42 -0.03 31.19
N SER A 271 -0.27 0.63 30.03
CA SER A 271 0.52 0.12 28.90
C SER A 271 2.01 0.03 29.21
N ALA A 272 2.57 0.98 29.96
CA ALA A 272 3.96 0.94 30.42
C ALA A 272 4.20 -0.22 31.42
N GLY A 273 3.33 -0.37 32.42
CA GLY A 273 3.38 -1.49 33.36
C GLY A 273 3.22 -2.85 32.68
N LEU A 274 2.29 -2.95 31.72
CA LEU A 274 2.10 -4.17 30.93
C LEU A 274 3.33 -4.51 30.07
N ARG A 275 4.02 -3.50 29.48
CA ARG A 275 5.29 -3.72 28.77
C ARG A 275 6.38 -4.27 29.69
N MET A 276 6.49 -3.78 30.92
CA MET A 276 7.43 -4.32 31.92
C MET A 276 7.08 -5.76 32.29
N LEU A 277 5.82 -6.03 32.62
CA LEU A 277 5.36 -7.38 32.99
C LEU A 277 5.58 -8.38 31.84
N VAL A 278 5.30 -7.98 30.60
CA VAL A 278 5.62 -8.80 29.42
C VAL A 278 7.12 -9.02 29.30
N ASP A 279 7.98 -8.02 29.52
CA ASP A 279 9.44 -8.14 29.41
C ASP A 279 10.05 -9.17 30.38
N GLU A 280 9.43 -9.37 31.55
CA GLU A 280 9.71 -10.44 32.51
C GLU A 280 9.07 -11.79 32.09
N GLN A 281 7.85 -11.76 31.56
CA GLN A 281 7.06 -12.97 31.28
C GLN A 281 7.20 -13.54 29.86
N VAL A 282 7.89 -12.90 28.90
CA VAL A 282 7.97 -13.33 27.48
C VAL A 282 8.15 -14.83 27.31
N TRP A 283 9.10 -15.41 28.06
CA TRP A 283 9.46 -16.83 27.92
C TRP A 283 8.40 -17.79 28.47
N LYS A 284 7.56 -17.34 29.42
CA LYS A 284 6.47 -18.11 30.05
C LYS A 284 5.24 -18.25 29.16
N ILE A 285 5.05 -17.36 28.18
CA ILE A 285 3.93 -17.40 27.22
C ILE A 285 3.98 -18.71 26.43
N LYS A 286 2.90 -19.48 26.40
CA LYS A 286 2.81 -20.78 25.71
C LYS A 286 2.03 -20.69 24.40
N HIS A 287 0.97 -19.90 24.33
CA HIS A 287 0.12 -19.85 23.16
C HIS A 287 0.60 -18.79 22.17
N VAL A 288 0.86 -19.21 20.93
CA VAL A 288 1.24 -18.32 19.80
C VAL A 288 0.24 -17.16 19.62
N PHE A 289 -1.05 -17.41 19.87
CA PHE A 289 -2.09 -16.37 19.83
C PHE A 289 -1.84 -15.24 20.83
N THR A 290 -1.46 -15.56 22.08
CA THR A 290 -1.09 -14.57 23.09
C THR A 290 0.10 -13.76 22.63
N LEU A 291 1.16 -14.45 22.19
CA LEU A 291 2.41 -13.83 21.74
C LEU A 291 2.16 -12.84 20.59
N GLN A 292 1.40 -13.24 19.57
CA GLN A 292 1.03 -12.39 18.45
C GLN A 292 0.14 -11.21 18.86
N THR A 293 -0.78 -11.40 19.80
CA THR A 293 -1.65 -10.34 20.33
C THR A 293 -0.82 -9.29 21.07
N VAL A 294 0.06 -9.72 21.97
CA VAL A 294 0.99 -8.85 22.72
C VAL A 294 1.91 -8.07 21.77
N MET A 295 2.56 -8.76 20.82
CA MET A 295 3.41 -8.13 19.80
C MET A 295 2.67 -7.07 18.98
N ARG A 296 1.44 -7.37 18.53
CA ARG A 296 0.61 -6.44 17.74
C ARG A 296 0.17 -5.22 18.55
N SER A 297 -0.31 -5.44 19.78
CA SER A 297 -1.08 -4.43 20.52
C SER A 297 -0.28 -3.53 21.46
N ILE A 298 0.79 -4.03 22.09
CA ILE A 298 1.67 -3.18 22.92
C ILE A 298 3.05 -2.95 22.31
N GLY A 299 3.40 -3.71 21.26
CA GLY A 299 4.74 -3.75 20.69
C GLY A 299 5.17 -2.46 19.98
N LYS A 300 4.26 -1.68 19.40
CA LYS A 300 4.59 -0.48 18.59
C LYS A 300 5.61 0.45 19.25
N ASP A 301 5.31 0.88 20.48
CA ASP A 301 6.13 1.78 21.30
C ASP A 301 6.86 1.02 22.43
N ALA A 302 7.03 -0.30 22.28
CA ALA A 302 7.87 -1.09 23.18
C ALA A 302 9.37 -0.76 22.98
N PRO A 303 10.19 -0.82 24.05
CA PRO A 303 11.65 -0.72 23.93
C PRO A 303 12.24 -1.77 22.97
N ILE A 304 13.31 -1.42 22.26
CA ILE A 304 13.88 -2.31 21.23
C ILE A 304 14.43 -3.63 21.80
N GLY A 305 14.81 -3.66 23.08
CA GLY A 305 15.14 -4.90 23.80
C GLY A 305 13.93 -5.86 23.92
N LEU A 306 12.75 -5.32 24.28
CA LEU A 306 11.50 -6.09 24.35
C LEU A 306 11.07 -6.58 22.96
N LYS A 307 11.16 -5.72 21.92
CA LYS A 307 10.91 -6.13 20.52
C LYS A 307 11.76 -7.34 20.11
N ARG A 308 13.06 -7.32 20.45
CA ARG A 308 13.99 -8.44 20.21
C ARG A 308 13.66 -9.69 21.05
N LYS A 309 13.29 -9.56 22.33
CA LYS A 309 12.84 -10.72 23.14
C LYS A 309 11.60 -11.39 22.54
N LEU A 310 10.63 -10.59 22.11
CA LEU A 310 9.39 -11.08 21.47
C LEU A 310 9.70 -11.77 20.13
N GLU A 311 10.58 -11.20 19.30
CA GLU A 311 11.11 -11.84 18.10
C GLU A 311 11.81 -13.17 18.41
N MET A 312 12.71 -13.22 19.39
CA MET A 312 13.42 -14.44 19.79
C MET A 312 12.48 -15.52 20.34
N LYS A 313 11.39 -15.14 21.02
CA LYS A 313 10.34 -16.07 21.44
C LYS A 313 9.53 -16.57 20.25
N ALA A 314 9.12 -15.69 19.33
CA ALA A 314 8.44 -16.07 18.10
C ALA A 314 9.28 -17.00 17.19
N LEU A 315 10.61 -16.85 17.20
CA LEU A 315 11.55 -17.76 16.52
C LEU A 315 11.65 -19.13 17.20
N LYS A 316 11.52 -19.21 18.53
CA LYS A 316 11.54 -20.49 19.27
C LYS A 316 10.26 -21.30 19.11
N GLU A 317 9.09 -20.65 19.09
CA GLU A 317 7.80 -21.33 18.89
C GLU A 317 7.42 -21.46 17.40
N LEU A 318 8.36 -21.23 16.47
CA LEU A 318 8.09 -21.18 15.03
C LEU A 318 7.65 -22.55 14.48
N ASP A 319 8.06 -23.64 15.10
CA ASP A 319 7.56 -24.99 14.84
C ASP A 319 6.02 -25.04 14.98
N GLN A 320 5.50 -24.55 16.11
CA GLN A 320 4.07 -24.51 16.48
C GLN A 320 3.22 -23.50 15.68
N PHE A 321 3.80 -22.76 14.72
CA PHE A 321 3.03 -21.84 13.88
C PHE A 321 2.20 -22.59 12.83
N SER A 322 0.87 -22.56 12.99
CA SER A 322 -0.05 -22.87 11.90
C SER A 322 0.15 -21.92 10.71
N VAL A 323 -0.35 -22.31 9.53
CA VAL A 323 -0.33 -21.44 8.34
C VAL A 323 -0.98 -20.08 8.63
N LEU A 324 -2.10 -20.07 9.38
CA LEU A 324 -2.77 -18.84 9.80
C LEU A 324 -1.91 -17.97 10.73
N ASN A 325 -1.14 -18.60 11.64
CA ASN A 325 -0.19 -17.87 12.49
C ASN A 325 0.91 -17.21 11.64
N CYS A 326 1.45 -17.90 10.62
CA CYS A 326 2.42 -17.32 9.68
C CYS A 326 1.80 -16.16 8.86
N GLN A 327 0.59 -16.33 8.33
CA GLN A 327 -0.15 -15.29 7.61
C GLN A 327 -0.37 -14.04 8.48
N HIS A 328 -0.71 -14.22 9.76
CA HIS A 328 -0.91 -13.12 10.69
C HIS A 328 0.40 -12.45 11.14
N MET A 329 1.52 -13.17 11.22
CA MET A 329 2.79 -12.63 11.71
C MET A 329 3.28 -11.42 10.91
N PHE A 330 3.02 -11.35 9.60
CA PHE A 330 3.28 -10.14 8.78
C PHE A 330 2.65 -8.89 9.40
N SER A 331 1.33 -8.93 9.68
CA SER A 331 0.58 -7.82 10.28
C SER A 331 0.97 -7.53 11.74
N VAL A 332 1.47 -8.54 12.46
CA VAL A 332 1.94 -8.42 13.83
C VAL A 332 3.27 -7.65 13.88
N LEU A 333 4.21 -8.00 13.00
CA LEU A 333 5.50 -7.32 12.86
C LEU A 333 5.32 -5.88 12.34
N ALA A 334 4.40 -5.66 11.42
CA ALA A 334 4.06 -4.32 10.92
C ALA A 334 3.48 -3.42 12.02
N ALA A 335 2.51 -3.94 12.81
CA ALA A 335 1.96 -3.21 13.96
C ALA A 335 3.00 -2.95 15.07
N MET A 336 3.91 -3.91 15.30
CA MET A 336 5.06 -3.74 16.20
C MET A 336 6.11 -2.75 15.65
N ASN A 337 6.02 -2.37 14.37
CA ASN A 337 7.05 -1.64 13.63
C ASN A 337 8.45 -2.25 13.87
N HIS A 338 8.61 -3.54 13.48
CA HIS A 338 9.83 -4.31 13.70
C HIS A 338 10.10 -5.29 12.55
N ARG A 339 11.16 -5.05 11.77
CA ARG A 339 11.51 -5.82 10.58
C ARG A 339 12.36 -7.07 10.91
N SER A 340 11.72 -8.13 11.40
CA SER A 340 12.38 -9.44 11.54
C SER A 340 12.48 -10.16 10.19
N ILE A 341 13.64 -10.06 9.52
CA ILE A 341 13.83 -10.71 8.20
C ILE A 341 13.73 -12.24 8.31
N ILE A 342 14.20 -12.84 9.42
CA ILE A 342 14.19 -14.30 9.61
C ILE A 342 12.75 -14.81 9.76
N LEU A 343 11.94 -14.19 10.64
CA LEU A 343 10.52 -14.57 10.79
C LEU A 343 9.74 -14.37 9.49
N LEU A 344 9.97 -13.25 8.79
CA LEU A 344 9.29 -12.97 7.53
C LEU A 344 9.67 -13.98 6.43
N ASN A 345 10.93 -14.40 6.34
CA ASN A 345 11.38 -15.42 5.38
C ASN A 345 10.70 -16.77 5.63
N GLU A 346 10.70 -17.28 6.87
CA GLU A 346 10.08 -18.57 7.17
C GLU A 346 8.55 -18.53 7.09
N CYS A 347 7.92 -17.41 7.50
CA CYS A 347 6.49 -17.20 7.27
C CYS A 347 6.16 -17.11 5.78
N SER A 348 7.01 -16.49 4.95
CA SER A 348 6.83 -16.45 3.49
C SER A 348 6.84 -17.84 2.88
N LYS A 349 7.82 -18.69 3.23
CA LYS A 349 7.89 -20.08 2.77
C LYS A 349 6.61 -20.86 3.09
N ARG A 350 6.13 -20.80 4.35
CA ARG A 350 4.90 -21.49 4.78
C ARG A 350 3.64 -20.92 4.13
N VAL A 351 3.59 -19.61 3.87
CA VAL A 351 2.48 -18.98 3.15
C VAL A 351 2.44 -19.42 1.68
N THR A 352 3.55 -19.34 0.96
CA THR A 352 3.61 -19.71 -0.46
C THR A 352 3.28 -21.19 -0.69
N SER A 353 3.76 -22.10 0.17
CA SER A 353 3.44 -23.54 0.08
C SER A 353 2.01 -23.90 0.49
N ASN A 354 1.27 -22.98 1.13
CA ASN A 354 -0.11 -23.19 1.60
C ASN A 354 -1.03 -22.06 1.14
N ILE A 355 -0.81 -21.55 -0.08
CA ILE A 355 -1.54 -20.37 -0.60
C ILE A 355 -2.92 -20.70 -1.17
N HIS A 356 -3.17 -21.96 -1.52
CA HIS A 356 -4.47 -22.41 -2.04
C HIS A 356 -5.59 -22.15 -1.02
N GLY A 357 -6.66 -21.49 -1.45
CA GLY A 357 -7.77 -21.07 -0.58
C GLY A 357 -7.48 -19.83 0.28
N CYS A 358 -6.30 -19.21 0.17
CA CYS A 358 -5.95 -18.03 0.98
C CYS A 358 -6.91 -16.85 0.71
N PRO A 359 -7.61 -16.32 1.74
CA PRO A 359 -8.59 -15.25 1.54
C PRO A 359 -7.97 -13.94 1.07
N PHE A 360 -8.68 -13.21 0.19
CA PHE A 360 -8.27 -11.91 -0.36
C PHE A 360 -7.67 -10.93 0.67
N LYS A 361 -8.34 -10.81 1.82
CA LYS A 361 -7.95 -9.90 2.91
C LYS A 361 -6.60 -10.27 3.52
N ILE A 362 -6.23 -11.56 3.52
CA ILE A 362 -4.92 -12.03 3.98
C ILE A 362 -3.84 -11.68 2.97
N LEU A 363 -4.07 -11.90 1.66
CA LEU A 363 -3.13 -11.52 0.60
C LEU A 363 -2.81 -10.01 0.62
N ILE A 364 -3.85 -9.17 0.75
CA ILE A 364 -3.68 -7.72 0.95
C ILE A 364 -2.88 -7.42 2.21
N ASN A 365 -3.27 -7.98 3.36
CA ASN A 365 -2.60 -7.70 4.63
C ASN A 365 -1.12 -8.08 4.59
N ILE A 366 -0.75 -9.17 3.92
CA ILE A 366 0.63 -9.59 3.72
C ILE A 366 1.38 -8.57 2.87
N LEU A 367 0.90 -8.26 1.66
CA LEU A 367 1.55 -7.30 0.76
C LEU A 367 1.67 -5.89 1.38
N GLN A 368 0.63 -5.41 2.07
CA GLN A 368 0.68 -4.13 2.78
C GLN A 368 1.68 -4.17 3.95
N SER A 369 1.72 -5.25 4.74
CA SER A 369 2.73 -5.40 5.80
C SER A 369 4.16 -5.47 5.23
N CYS A 370 4.37 -6.09 4.07
CA CYS A 370 5.64 -6.08 3.37
C CYS A 370 6.07 -4.65 3.00
N LYS A 371 5.12 -3.82 2.52
CA LYS A 371 5.35 -2.41 2.19
C LYS A 371 5.72 -1.60 3.43
N ASP A 372 4.96 -1.75 4.52
CA ASP A 372 5.17 -1.02 5.78
C ASP A 372 6.51 -1.39 6.45
N LEU A 373 6.92 -2.66 6.36
CA LEU A 373 8.21 -3.15 6.88
C LEU A 373 9.38 -2.96 5.89
N GLN A 374 9.12 -2.42 4.70
CA GLN A 374 10.05 -2.35 3.56
C GLN A 374 10.67 -3.72 3.18
N TYR A 375 9.95 -4.80 3.49
CA TYR A 375 10.34 -6.18 3.24
C TYR A 375 10.01 -6.55 1.80
N ILE A 376 10.98 -7.13 1.11
CA ILE A 376 10.88 -7.54 -0.29
C ILE A 376 11.26 -9.03 -0.33
N ASN A 377 10.37 -9.84 -0.88
CA ASN A 377 10.59 -11.26 -1.11
C ASN A 377 9.95 -11.63 -2.46
N ILE A 378 10.79 -11.98 -3.42
CA ILE A 378 10.38 -12.21 -4.81
C ILE A 378 9.58 -13.51 -4.92
N ASP A 379 9.97 -14.57 -4.20
CA ASP A 379 9.26 -15.86 -4.16
C ASP A 379 7.86 -15.73 -3.57
N LEU A 380 7.69 -14.86 -2.57
CA LEU A 380 6.38 -14.52 -2.00
C LEU A 380 5.52 -13.75 -3.00
N PHE A 381 6.07 -12.70 -3.62
CA PHE A 381 5.32 -11.87 -4.57
C PHE A 381 4.92 -12.66 -5.83
N LYS A 382 5.85 -13.49 -6.34
CA LYS A 382 5.59 -14.44 -7.42
C LYS A 382 4.57 -15.49 -7.01
N GLY A 383 4.72 -16.13 -5.86
CA GLY A 383 3.74 -17.12 -5.37
C GLY A 383 2.31 -16.57 -5.26
N ILE A 384 2.16 -15.34 -4.78
CA ILE A 384 0.86 -14.64 -4.74
C ILE A 384 0.34 -14.33 -6.15
N ALA A 385 1.19 -13.86 -7.06
CA ALA A 385 0.80 -13.56 -8.43
C ALA A 385 0.39 -14.82 -9.21
N ASP A 386 1.20 -15.88 -9.14
CA ASP A 386 0.97 -17.16 -9.82
C ASP A 386 -0.29 -17.86 -9.28
N TYR A 387 -0.56 -17.79 -7.96
CA TYR A 387 -1.82 -18.27 -7.38
C TYR A 387 -3.04 -17.51 -7.92
N VAL A 388 -2.96 -16.18 -8.00
CA VAL A 388 -4.08 -15.35 -8.47
C VAL A 388 -4.26 -15.47 -9.99
N ALA A 389 -3.20 -15.75 -10.76
CA ALA A 389 -3.26 -16.07 -12.18
C ALA A 389 -3.85 -17.47 -12.45
N THR A 390 -3.46 -18.48 -11.68
CA THR A 390 -3.99 -19.86 -11.83
C THR A 390 -5.42 -20.01 -11.32
N THR A 391 -5.91 -19.10 -10.47
CA THR A 391 -7.30 -19.07 -9.99
C THR A 391 -8.11 -17.89 -10.53
N PHE A 392 -7.63 -17.25 -11.60
CA PHE A 392 -8.06 -15.92 -12.08
C PHE A 392 -9.58 -15.74 -12.21
N ASP A 393 -10.31 -16.71 -12.77
CA ASP A 393 -11.75 -16.62 -12.98
C ASP A 393 -12.61 -16.62 -11.70
N ILE A 394 -12.03 -17.01 -10.55
CA ILE A 394 -12.67 -16.91 -9.23
C ILE A 394 -12.63 -15.45 -8.71
N TRP A 395 -11.78 -14.59 -9.28
CA TRP A 395 -11.56 -13.22 -8.82
C TRP A 395 -12.30 -12.19 -9.67
N LYS A 396 -13.09 -11.32 -9.01
CA LYS A 396 -13.63 -10.10 -9.64
C LYS A 396 -12.48 -9.17 -10.04
N LEU A 397 -12.49 -8.59 -11.23
CA LEU A 397 -11.41 -7.71 -11.74
C LEU A 397 -11.02 -6.58 -10.76
N LYS A 398 -12.00 -5.98 -10.05
CA LYS A 398 -11.75 -4.98 -8.98
C LYS A 398 -10.79 -5.47 -7.88
N LYS A 399 -10.78 -6.77 -7.57
CA LYS A 399 -9.85 -7.39 -6.61
C LYS A 399 -8.45 -7.58 -7.19
N VAL A 400 -8.36 -8.04 -8.44
CA VAL A 400 -7.07 -8.27 -9.10
C VAL A 400 -6.34 -6.96 -9.36
N LEU A 401 -7.06 -5.92 -9.82
CA LEU A 401 -6.49 -4.58 -10.00
C LEU A 401 -5.86 -4.03 -8.72
N PHE A 402 -6.50 -4.25 -7.57
CA PHE A 402 -5.96 -3.81 -6.28
C PHE A 402 -4.66 -4.55 -5.91
N LEU A 403 -4.52 -5.83 -6.24
CA LEU A 403 -3.27 -6.59 -6.07
C LEU A 403 -2.18 -6.11 -7.05
N LEU A 404 -2.54 -5.85 -8.31
CA LEU A 404 -1.61 -5.26 -9.30
C LEU A 404 -1.10 -3.88 -8.85
N ILE A 405 -1.96 -3.05 -8.24
CA ILE A 405 -1.56 -1.79 -7.61
C ILE A 405 -0.60 -2.03 -6.43
N LEU A 406 -0.82 -3.05 -5.60
CA LEU A 406 0.12 -3.39 -4.53
C LEU A 406 1.48 -3.87 -5.07
N PHE A 407 1.51 -4.64 -6.16
CA PHE A 407 2.75 -5.05 -6.83
C PHE A 407 3.49 -3.88 -7.51
N GLU A 408 2.76 -2.94 -8.12
CA GLU A 408 3.31 -1.70 -8.70
C GLU A 408 4.10 -0.89 -7.66
N ASN A 409 3.60 -0.81 -6.42
CA ASN A 409 4.29 -0.13 -5.33
C ASN A 409 5.65 -0.77 -4.93
N PHE A 410 5.89 -2.03 -5.28
CA PHE A 410 7.21 -2.68 -5.15
C PHE A 410 8.05 -2.61 -6.45
N GLY A 411 7.47 -2.12 -7.54
CA GLY A 411 8.02 -2.25 -8.89
C GLY A 411 7.98 -3.68 -9.43
N PHE A 412 7.23 -4.59 -8.83
CA PHE A 412 7.13 -5.99 -9.28
C PHE A 412 6.16 -6.10 -10.46
N ARG A 413 6.58 -6.78 -11.54
CA ARG A 413 5.80 -6.93 -12.77
C ARG A 413 5.35 -8.38 -12.98
N PRO A 414 4.18 -8.79 -12.47
CA PRO A 414 3.66 -10.15 -12.63
C PRO A 414 3.08 -10.35 -14.05
N VAL A 415 3.97 -10.56 -15.04
CA VAL A 415 3.65 -10.63 -16.48
C VAL A 415 2.41 -11.46 -16.78
N GLY A 416 2.36 -12.74 -16.37
CA GLY A 416 1.22 -13.61 -16.67
C GLY A 416 -0.11 -13.15 -16.06
N LEU A 417 -0.09 -12.49 -14.88
CA LEU A 417 -1.29 -11.94 -14.27
C LEU A 417 -1.76 -10.66 -14.97
N MET A 418 -0.83 -9.85 -15.49
CA MET A 418 -1.14 -8.67 -16.30
C MET A 418 -1.70 -9.08 -17.67
N ASP A 419 -1.09 -10.07 -18.33
CA ASP A 419 -1.54 -10.60 -19.62
C ASP A 419 -2.95 -11.23 -19.56
N LEU A 420 -3.30 -11.89 -18.44
CA LEU A 420 -4.67 -12.35 -18.19
C LEU A 420 -5.63 -11.19 -17.88
N PHE A 421 -5.17 -10.19 -17.12
CA PHE A 421 -5.98 -9.04 -16.72
C PHE A 421 -6.35 -8.14 -17.91
N ILE A 422 -5.39 -7.79 -18.77
CA ILE A 422 -5.61 -6.88 -19.89
C ILE A 422 -6.67 -7.44 -20.87
N LYS A 423 -6.61 -8.75 -21.14
CA LYS A 423 -7.58 -9.45 -21.98
C LYS A 423 -9.00 -9.35 -21.41
N LYS A 424 -9.21 -9.84 -20.19
CA LYS A 424 -10.55 -9.86 -19.56
C LYS A 424 -11.08 -8.46 -19.22
N ALA A 425 -10.21 -7.46 -19.06
CA ALA A 425 -10.61 -6.06 -18.88
C ALA A 425 -11.12 -5.39 -20.17
N ALA A 426 -10.73 -5.87 -21.36
CA ALA A 426 -11.35 -5.47 -22.62
C ALA A 426 -12.72 -6.14 -22.81
N ASP A 427 -12.83 -7.42 -22.44
CA ASP A 427 -14.07 -8.22 -22.54
C ASP A 427 -15.20 -7.75 -21.59
N GLU A 428 -14.87 -7.08 -20.46
CA GLU A 428 -15.84 -6.62 -19.43
C GLU A 428 -15.99 -5.07 -19.38
N PRO A 429 -16.62 -4.38 -20.36
CA PRO A 429 -16.70 -2.91 -20.36
C PRO A 429 -17.40 -2.31 -19.13
N GLY A 430 -18.35 -3.04 -18.51
CA GLY A 430 -19.02 -2.61 -17.27
C GLY A 430 -18.10 -2.52 -16.04
N PHE A 431 -16.87 -3.02 -16.12
CA PHE A 431 -15.84 -2.81 -15.10
C PHE A 431 -15.22 -1.40 -15.19
N LEU A 432 -15.15 -0.81 -16.39
CA LEU A 432 -14.34 0.36 -16.75
C LEU A 432 -14.94 1.71 -16.29
N ASN A 433 -14.89 1.95 -14.98
CA ASN A 433 -15.16 3.27 -14.37
C ASN A 433 -13.86 4.07 -14.19
N VAL A 434 -13.95 5.40 -13.96
CA VAL A 434 -12.80 6.32 -13.82
C VAL A 434 -11.74 5.81 -12.82
N LYS A 435 -12.15 5.33 -11.62
CA LYS A 435 -11.20 4.86 -10.60
C LYS A 435 -10.41 3.61 -11.06
N SER A 436 -11.06 2.70 -11.80
CA SER A 436 -10.36 1.57 -12.43
C SER A 436 -9.52 2.00 -13.63
N LEU A 437 -10.02 2.87 -14.52
CA LEU A 437 -9.31 3.32 -15.72
C LEU A 437 -7.96 3.97 -15.34
N VAL A 438 -7.96 4.94 -14.44
CA VAL A 438 -6.74 5.59 -13.94
C VAL A 438 -5.84 4.60 -13.20
N GLY A 439 -6.43 3.68 -12.42
CA GLY A 439 -5.68 2.63 -11.72
C GLY A 439 -4.93 1.67 -12.65
N ILE A 440 -5.57 1.25 -13.74
CA ILE A 440 -4.98 0.37 -14.75
C ILE A 440 -3.88 1.10 -15.52
N LEU A 441 -4.17 2.31 -16.04
CA LEU A 441 -3.18 3.12 -16.75
C LEU A 441 -1.93 3.39 -15.91
N ASN A 442 -2.09 3.73 -14.61
CA ASN A 442 -0.96 3.91 -13.70
C ASN A 442 -0.12 2.62 -13.57
N VAL A 443 -0.75 1.45 -13.41
CA VAL A 443 -0.02 0.17 -13.28
C VAL A 443 0.76 -0.18 -14.54
N TYR A 444 0.12 -0.14 -15.71
CA TYR A 444 0.73 -0.59 -16.96
C TYR A 444 1.80 0.38 -17.45
N SER A 445 1.60 1.70 -17.27
CA SER A 445 2.63 2.69 -17.57
C SER A 445 3.80 2.65 -16.59
N SER A 446 3.55 2.58 -15.27
CA SER A 446 4.62 2.51 -14.24
C SER A 446 5.52 1.29 -14.44
N LEU A 447 4.92 0.11 -14.64
CA LEU A 447 5.63 -1.15 -14.90
C LEU A 447 6.03 -1.34 -16.37
N ASN A 448 5.72 -0.37 -17.24
CA ASN A 448 6.09 -0.34 -18.66
C ASN A 448 5.73 -1.66 -19.39
N HIS A 449 4.48 -2.09 -19.24
CA HIS A 449 4.01 -3.40 -19.69
C HIS A 449 3.15 -3.29 -20.95
N PHE A 450 3.58 -3.99 -22.01
CA PHE A 450 2.90 -4.05 -23.30
C PHE A 450 2.53 -5.51 -23.60
N TYR A 451 1.27 -5.75 -23.99
CA TYR A 451 0.79 -7.04 -24.47
C TYR A 451 0.94 -7.17 -26.00
N LYS A 452 1.22 -8.39 -26.47
CA LYS A 452 1.62 -8.68 -27.85
C LYS A 452 0.56 -8.19 -28.86
N CYS A 453 0.96 -7.25 -29.73
CA CYS A 453 0.17 -6.62 -30.80
C CYS A 453 -1.07 -5.81 -30.35
N GLN A 454 -1.85 -6.30 -29.37
CA GLN A 454 -3.13 -5.69 -28.94
C GLN A 454 -2.98 -4.45 -28.04
N THR A 455 -1.77 -4.00 -27.70
CA THR A 455 -1.64 -2.84 -26.80
C THR A 455 -2.24 -1.57 -27.40
N HIS A 456 -2.16 -1.35 -28.72
CA HIS A 456 -2.79 -0.18 -29.34
C HIS A 456 -4.32 -0.22 -29.23
N GLU A 457 -4.92 -1.36 -29.56
CA GLU A 457 -6.37 -1.62 -29.43
C GLU A 457 -6.85 -1.38 -27.99
N PHE A 458 -6.12 -1.92 -27.01
CA PHE A 458 -6.40 -1.69 -25.59
C PHE A 458 -6.29 -0.21 -25.19
N LEU A 459 -5.29 0.52 -25.66
CA LEU A 459 -5.13 1.95 -25.34
C LEU A 459 -6.23 2.80 -25.99
N GLU A 460 -6.73 2.45 -27.18
CA GLU A 460 -7.91 3.10 -27.77
C GLU A 460 -9.19 2.83 -26.98
N VAL A 461 -9.41 1.59 -26.52
CA VAL A 461 -10.55 1.26 -25.65
C VAL A 461 -10.50 2.06 -24.33
N MET A 462 -9.32 2.13 -23.71
CA MET A 462 -9.10 2.89 -22.47
C MET A 462 -9.25 4.40 -22.67
N ALA A 463 -8.77 4.95 -23.80
CA ALA A 463 -8.92 6.36 -24.15
C ALA A 463 -10.37 6.72 -24.46
N SER A 464 -11.09 5.86 -25.18
CA SER A 464 -12.51 6.04 -25.51
C SER A 464 -13.38 5.99 -24.26
N ALA A 465 -13.15 5.01 -23.36
CA ALA A 465 -13.84 4.89 -22.08
C ALA A 465 -13.58 6.10 -21.16
N LEU A 466 -12.36 6.63 -21.13
CA LEU A 466 -12.06 7.87 -20.41
C LEU A 466 -12.71 9.09 -21.06
N THR A 467 -12.71 9.17 -22.39
CA THR A 467 -13.34 10.27 -23.16
C THR A 467 -14.84 10.36 -22.87
N GLY A 468 -15.52 9.21 -22.79
CA GLY A 468 -16.93 9.14 -22.35
C GLY A 468 -17.19 9.57 -20.90
N SER A 469 -16.14 9.71 -20.07
CA SER A 469 -16.22 10.06 -18.64
C SER A 469 -15.67 11.45 -18.28
N LEU A 470 -15.34 12.27 -19.28
CA LEU A 470 -14.63 13.55 -19.14
C LEU A 470 -15.31 14.62 -18.27
N HIS A 471 -16.62 14.50 -18.05
CA HIS A 471 -17.43 15.35 -17.17
C HIS A 471 -17.49 14.85 -15.71
N HIS A 472 -16.80 13.74 -15.41
CA HIS A 472 -16.73 13.11 -14.08
C HIS A 472 -15.29 12.83 -13.61
N ILE A 473 -14.28 13.15 -14.42
CA ILE A 473 -12.87 13.06 -14.03
C ILE A 473 -12.40 14.38 -13.41
N SER A 474 -11.63 14.32 -12.31
CA SER A 474 -10.99 15.50 -11.73
C SER A 474 -9.66 15.81 -12.43
N SER A 475 -9.23 17.06 -12.37
CA SER A 475 -8.00 17.59 -13.01
C SER A 475 -6.76 16.74 -12.71
N GLU A 476 -6.52 16.38 -11.44
CA GLU A 476 -5.38 15.51 -11.08
C GLU A 476 -5.51 14.11 -11.70
N ASN A 477 -6.71 13.55 -11.80
CA ASN A 477 -6.93 12.24 -12.41
C ASN A 477 -6.77 12.28 -13.94
N LEU A 478 -7.18 13.37 -14.59
CA LEU A 478 -6.93 13.61 -16.01
C LEU A 478 -5.43 13.76 -16.28
N LEU A 479 -4.71 14.56 -15.49
CA LEU A 479 -3.25 14.69 -15.56
C LEU A 479 -2.54 13.34 -15.34
N ASN A 480 -2.95 12.57 -14.33
CA ASN A 480 -2.42 11.23 -14.07
C ASN A 480 -2.66 10.27 -15.25
N ALA A 481 -3.84 10.32 -15.88
CA ALA A 481 -4.18 9.50 -17.04
C ALA A 481 -3.37 9.89 -18.28
N VAL A 482 -3.32 11.17 -18.64
CA VAL A 482 -2.54 11.66 -19.80
C VAL A 482 -1.04 11.38 -19.62
N CYS A 483 -0.46 11.63 -18.44
CA CYS A 483 0.92 11.20 -18.15
C CYS A 483 1.14 9.70 -18.40
N SER A 484 0.16 8.85 -18.07
CA SER A 484 0.26 7.40 -18.26
C SER A 484 0.24 7.02 -19.74
N PHE A 485 -0.64 7.64 -20.54
CA PHE A 485 -0.65 7.48 -22.00
C PHE A 485 0.67 7.95 -22.63
N CYS A 486 1.18 9.13 -22.23
CA CYS A 486 2.47 9.64 -22.70
C CYS A 486 3.65 8.70 -22.39
N PHE A 487 3.70 8.10 -21.19
CA PHE A 487 4.70 7.07 -20.88
C PHE A 487 4.62 5.88 -21.85
N MET A 488 3.40 5.43 -22.17
CA MET A 488 3.13 4.31 -23.09
C MET A 488 3.19 4.68 -24.59
N ASN A 489 3.59 5.91 -24.94
CA ASN A 489 3.66 6.44 -26.32
C ASN A 489 2.32 6.47 -27.05
N HIS A 490 1.25 6.88 -26.36
CA HIS A 490 -0.08 7.06 -26.92
C HIS A 490 -0.60 8.47 -26.60
N PHE A 491 -1.32 9.09 -27.54
CA PHE A 491 -1.64 10.52 -27.49
C PHE A 491 -3.11 10.80 -27.83
N PRO A 492 -4.05 10.46 -26.91
CA PRO A 492 -5.49 10.60 -27.16
C PRO A 492 -5.90 12.08 -27.11
N LEU A 493 -6.07 12.68 -28.30
CA LEU A 493 -6.27 14.13 -28.48
C LEU A 493 -7.42 14.71 -27.66
N ALA A 494 -8.53 14.00 -27.47
CA ALA A 494 -9.65 14.47 -26.65
C ALA A 494 -9.24 14.72 -25.18
N LEU A 495 -8.45 13.80 -24.60
CA LEU A 495 -7.98 13.91 -23.21
C LEU A 495 -6.87 14.98 -23.08
N ILE A 496 -6.01 15.09 -24.10
CA ILE A 496 -4.95 16.10 -24.15
C ILE A 496 -5.55 17.50 -24.27
N ASN A 497 -6.46 17.71 -25.23
CA ASN A 497 -7.08 19.01 -25.48
C ASN A 497 -7.88 19.50 -24.26
N GLN A 498 -8.51 18.60 -23.50
CA GLN A 498 -9.14 18.98 -22.21
C GLN A 498 -8.10 19.29 -21.13
N LEU A 499 -7.03 18.50 -20.98
CA LEU A 499 -5.97 18.80 -20.00
C LEU A 499 -5.29 20.15 -20.27
N LEU A 500 -5.23 20.57 -21.54
CA LEU A 500 -4.66 21.85 -21.97
C LEU A 500 -5.63 23.04 -21.85
N GLN A 501 -6.86 22.85 -21.35
CA GLN A 501 -7.76 23.95 -21.03
C GLN A 501 -7.20 24.76 -19.84
N LYS A 502 -7.25 26.09 -19.96
CA LYS A 502 -6.58 27.00 -19.03
C LYS A 502 -7.08 26.84 -17.59
N ASP A 503 -8.39 26.69 -17.41
CA ASP A 503 -9.03 26.49 -16.10
C ASP A 503 -8.57 25.20 -15.42
N ILE A 504 -8.35 24.12 -16.18
CA ILE A 504 -7.81 22.86 -15.67
C ILE A 504 -6.33 22.99 -15.29
N ILE A 505 -5.55 23.75 -16.06
CA ILE A 505 -4.15 24.06 -15.71
C ILE A 505 -4.08 24.96 -14.46
N ASP A 506 -4.89 26.01 -14.39
CA ASP A 506 -4.93 26.94 -13.26
C ASP A 506 -5.37 26.22 -11.96
N ASP A 507 -6.33 25.28 -12.02
CA ASP A 507 -6.68 24.38 -10.91
C ASP A 507 -5.50 23.47 -10.51
N LEU A 508 -4.85 22.80 -11.46
CA LEU A 508 -3.67 21.94 -11.20
C LEU A 508 -2.48 22.68 -10.58
N LEU A 509 -2.35 23.99 -10.84
CA LEU A 509 -1.30 24.85 -10.29
C LEU A 509 -1.68 25.52 -8.95
N THR A 510 -2.96 25.50 -8.54
CA THR A 510 -3.44 26.13 -7.31
C THR A 510 -3.95 25.13 -6.26
N ALA A 511 -4.35 23.93 -6.65
CA ALA A 511 -4.91 22.90 -5.78
C ALA A 511 -4.07 21.61 -5.72
N GLY A 512 -4.11 20.95 -4.55
CA GLY A 512 -3.49 19.64 -4.34
C GLY A 512 -1.96 19.68 -4.21
N ASP A 513 -1.29 18.67 -4.77
CA ASP A 513 0.17 18.51 -4.73
C ASP A 513 0.81 19.25 -5.92
N VAL A 514 0.92 20.57 -5.79
CA VAL A 514 1.35 21.48 -6.88
C VAL A 514 2.74 21.14 -7.41
N GLU A 515 3.71 20.77 -6.56
CA GLU A 515 5.06 20.38 -7.00
C GLU A 515 5.01 19.16 -7.94
N ARG A 516 4.22 18.15 -7.54
CA ARG A 516 3.99 16.93 -8.33
C ARG A 516 3.19 17.18 -9.60
N ASN A 517 2.21 18.09 -9.56
CA ASN A 517 1.43 18.51 -10.73
C ASN A 517 2.31 19.26 -11.74
N VAL A 518 3.13 20.22 -11.30
CA VAL A 518 4.10 20.94 -12.14
C VAL A 518 5.09 19.96 -12.80
N HIS A 519 5.63 19.00 -12.04
CA HIS A 519 6.53 17.99 -12.61
C HIS A 519 5.83 17.11 -13.66
N ARG A 520 4.59 16.70 -13.43
CA ARG A 520 3.77 15.94 -14.39
C ARG A 520 3.42 16.75 -15.64
N LEU A 521 3.08 18.04 -15.51
CA LEU A 521 2.83 18.93 -16.64
C LEU A 521 4.08 19.11 -17.52
N HIS A 522 5.27 19.20 -16.91
CA HIS A 522 6.54 19.19 -17.66
C HIS A 522 6.77 17.88 -18.42
N ILE A 523 6.43 16.73 -17.82
CA ILE A 523 6.50 15.43 -18.51
C ILE A 523 5.56 15.40 -19.72
N VAL A 524 4.32 15.86 -19.58
CA VAL A 524 3.36 15.93 -20.71
C VAL A 524 3.87 16.88 -21.80
N ALA A 525 4.31 18.08 -21.43
CA ALA A 525 4.87 19.05 -22.38
C ALA A 525 6.13 18.52 -23.11
N ALA A 526 6.99 17.78 -22.41
CA ALA A 526 8.14 17.11 -23.02
C ALA A 526 7.71 16.04 -24.04
N CYS A 527 6.70 15.21 -23.72
CA CYS A 527 6.21 14.20 -24.65
C CYS A 527 5.56 14.84 -25.90
N LEU A 528 4.72 15.87 -25.71
CA LEU A 528 4.07 16.58 -26.82
C LEU A 528 5.04 17.35 -27.73
N LYS A 529 6.24 17.70 -27.25
CA LYS A 529 7.29 18.39 -28.04
C LYS A 529 8.38 17.45 -28.60
N LEU A 530 8.44 16.18 -28.17
CA LEU A 530 9.51 15.25 -28.53
C LEU A 530 9.02 13.98 -29.23
N ASP A 531 7.93 13.37 -28.78
CA ASP A 531 7.29 12.29 -29.53
C ASP A 531 6.45 12.90 -30.68
N ASP A 532 6.21 12.14 -31.77
CA ASP A 532 5.39 12.58 -32.92
C ASP A 532 3.88 12.62 -32.59
N ALA A 533 3.51 13.39 -31.57
CA ALA A 533 2.13 13.62 -31.17
C ALA A 533 1.41 14.50 -32.22
N PRO A 534 0.13 14.24 -32.56
CA PRO A 534 -0.60 15.03 -33.56
C PRO A 534 -1.01 16.46 -33.11
N CYS A 535 -0.39 16.98 -32.04
CA CYS A 535 -0.67 18.30 -31.48
C CYS A 535 0.26 19.36 -32.11
N HIS A 536 -0.23 20.60 -32.27
CA HIS A 536 0.58 21.68 -32.82
C HIS A 536 1.82 21.97 -31.95
N LYS A 537 2.95 22.24 -32.61
CA LYS A 537 4.28 22.33 -31.98
C LYS A 537 4.49 23.59 -31.14
N ASP A 538 3.66 24.61 -31.33
CA ASP A 538 3.76 25.95 -30.73
C ASP A 538 3.13 26.05 -29.33
N LEU A 539 3.20 24.98 -28.55
CA LEU A 539 2.56 24.89 -27.24
C LEU A 539 3.42 25.54 -26.13
N ASP A 540 3.37 26.86 -26.02
CA ASP A 540 4.03 27.64 -24.96
C ASP A 540 3.19 27.70 -23.67
N LEU A 541 3.17 26.55 -22.98
CA LEU A 541 2.71 26.46 -21.59
C LEU A 541 3.68 27.19 -20.66
N ALA A 542 3.25 28.30 -20.08
CA ALA A 542 3.99 29.06 -19.07
C ALA A 542 4.01 28.34 -17.70
N LEU A 543 4.70 27.20 -17.63
CA LEU A 543 4.82 26.39 -16.40
C LEU A 543 5.84 26.98 -15.41
N PRO A 544 5.61 26.85 -14.08
CA PRO A 544 6.60 27.25 -13.07
C PRO A 544 7.91 26.47 -13.20
N GLN A 545 9.06 27.15 -13.10
CA GLN A 545 10.37 26.50 -13.21
C GLN A 545 10.56 25.40 -12.16
N LEU A 546 10.92 24.20 -12.61
CA LEU A 546 11.33 23.10 -11.74
C LEU A 546 12.65 23.43 -11.03
N PRO A 547 12.83 23.04 -9.74
CA PRO A 547 14.09 23.24 -9.05
C PRO A 547 15.23 22.45 -9.73
N PRO A 548 16.47 22.99 -9.75
CA PRO A 548 17.58 22.33 -10.42
C PRO A 548 17.86 20.96 -9.79
N THR A 549 17.89 19.92 -10.62
CA THR A 549 18.08 18.54 -10.16
C THR A 549 19.43 18.39 -9.47
N THR A 550 19.44 17.94 -8.22
CA THR A 550 20.67 17.81 -7.44
C THR A 550 21.59 16.75 -8.03
N PHE A 551 22.64 17.18 -8.71
CA PHE A 551 23.64 16.28 -9.29
C PHE A 551 24.37 15.49 -8.21
N CYS A 552 24.70 14.23 -8.53
CA CYS A 552 25.52 13.36 -7.70
C CYS A 552 26.67 12.82 -8.56
N PRO A 553 27.87 13.44 -8.50
CA PRO A 553 29.03 13.03 -9.30
C PRO A 553 29.30 11.52 -9.23
N GLN A 554 29.62 10.92 -10.37
CA GLN A 554 30.02 9.51 -10.48
C GLN A 554 31.53 9.41 -10.82
N PRO A 555 32.44 9.87 -9.93
CA PRO A 555 33.88 9.95 -10.25
C PRO A 555 34.50 8.60 -10.59
N LYS A 556 33.96 7.50 -10.05
CA LYS A 556 34.38 6.12 -10.42
C LYS A 556 34.05 5.75 -11.87
N VAL A 557 32.96 6.28 -12.40
CA VAL A 557 32.57 6.06 -13.80
C VAL A 557 33.39 6.99 -14.69
N ALA A 558 33.52 8.26 -14.32
CA ALA A 558 34.37 9.22 -15.03
C ALA A 558 35.81 8.69 -15.18
N ALA A 559 36.43 8.21 -14.10
CA ALA A 559 37.78 7.65 -14.14
C ALA A 559 37.90 6.44 -15.09
N VAL A 560 36.89 5.56 -15.16
CA VAL A 560 36.93 4.41 -16.08
C VAL A 560 36.61 4.81 -17.52
N LEU A 561 35.85 5.88 -17.76
CA LEU A 561 35.71 6.46 -19.09
C LEU A 561 37.02 7.13 -19.54
N SER A 562 37.75 7.81 -18.65
CA SER A 562 39.11 8.31 -18.94
C SER A 562 40.10 7.17 -19.23
N ASP A 563 40.12 6.10 -18.41
CA ASP A 563 40.94 4.89 -18.63
C ASP A 563 40.71 4.25 -20.02
N LEU A 564 39.47 4.30 -20.54
CA LEU A 564 39.05 3.55 -21.73
C LEU A 564 39.02 4.39 -23.02
N LEU A 565 38.69 5.68 -22.91
CA LEU A 565 38.45 6.57 -24.06
C LEU A 565 39.48 7.70 -24.18
N GLY A 566 40.30 7.93 -23.15
CA GLY A 566 41.17 9.09 -23.02
C GLY A 566 40.51 10.29 -22.34
N GLU A 567 41.32 11.26 -21.91
CA GLU A 567 40.85 12.52 -21.35
C GLU A 567 40.26 13.42 -22.45
N GLY A 568 39.28 14.27 -22.11
CA GLY A 568 38.60 15.16 -23.08
C GLY A 568 37.61 14.47 -24.03
N CYS A 569 37.54 13.14 -24.05
CA CYS A 569 36.70 12.33 -24.94
C CYS A 569 35.24 12.16 -24.50
N PHE A 570 34.83 12.77 -23.37
CA PHE A 570 33.46 12.75 -22.89
C PHE A 570 33.11 14.01 -22.08
N SER A 571 31.87 14.48 -22.21
CA SER A 571 31.31 15.56 -21.40
C SER A 571 30.53 14.99 -20.20
N GLN A 572 30.69 15.59 -19.03
CA GLN A 572 30.01 15.14 -17.79
C GLN A 572 28.82 16.04 -17.48
N SER A 573 27.75 15.46 -16.92
CA SER A 573 26.62 16.20 -16.33
C SER A 573 25.82 17.05 -17.33
N VAL A 574 25.63 16.56 -18.56
CA VAL A 574 25.00 17.33 -19.64
C VAL A 574 23.51 17.54 -19.34
N GLN A 575 23.14 18.80 -19.11
CA GLN A 575 21.75 19.24 -19.10
C GLN A 575 21.25 19.45 -20.54
N LEU A 576 20.04 18.99 -20.80
CA LEU A 576 19.37 19.05 -22.10
C LEU A 576 18.05 19.84 -22.01
N PRO A 577 17.48 20.23 -23.17
CA PRO A 577 16.11 20.71 -23.25
C PRO A 577 15.10 19.78 -22.58
N HIS A 578 13.93 20.32 -22.21
CA HIS A 578 12.87 19.59 -21.51
C HIS A 578 13.28 19.04 -20.12
N ASN A 579 14.27 19.68 -19.48
CA ASN A 579 14.82 19.30 -18.18
C ASN A 579 15.41 17.88 -18.12
N TYR A 580 15.83 17.34 -19.26
CA TYR A 580 16.59 16.10 -19.29
C TYR A 580 18.05 16.32 -18.83
N PHE A 581 18.64 15.23 -18.34
CA PHE A 581 19.99 15.19 -17.79
C PHE A 581 20.66 13.88 -18.20
N ILE A 582 21.89 13.94 -18.69
CA ILE A 582 22.73 12.77 -19.02
C ILE A 582 23.95 12.80 -18.07
N ASP A 583 24.30 11.65 -17.49
CA ASP A 583 25.47 11.56 -16.61
C ASP A 583 26.78 11.76 -17.42
N PHE A 584 26.90 11.15 -18.60
CA PHE A 584 28.00 11.37 -19.56
C PHE A 584 27.54 11.37 -21.03
N GLU A 585 27.96 12.36 -21.82
CA GLU A 585 27.84 12.36 -23.29
C GLU A 585 29.20 12.01 -23.93
N ILE A 586 29.18 11.09 -24.89
CA ILE A 586 30.33 10.73 -25.73
C ILE A 586 29.96 11.02 -27.19
N ARG A 587 30.93 11.46 -28.01
CA ARG A 587 30.77 11.62 -29.46
C ARG A 587 31.58 10.55 -30.19
N MET A 588 31.01 9.97 -31.24
CA MET A 588 31.63 8.95 -32.07
C MET A 588 31.46 9.29 -33.55
N ASP A 589 32.29 8.68 -34.40
CA ASP A 589 32.03 8.59 -35.83
C ASP A 589 30.76 7.77 -36.14
N ALA A 590 30.19 7.93 -37.34
CA ALA A 590 28.98 7.23 -37.76
C ALA A 590 29.11 5.69 -37.74
N ASN A 591 30.34 5.18 -37.83
CA ASN A 591 30.66 3.75 -37.79
C ASN A 591 30.82 3.18 -36.37
N ARG A 592 30.80 4.02 -35.32
CA ARG A 592 31.11 3.65 -33.92
C ARG A 592 32.51 3.05 -33.72
N THR A 593 33.44 3.38 -34.61
CA THR A 593 34.83 2.91 -34.61
C THR A 593 35.80 3.83 -33.90
N GLN A 594 35.51 5.14 -33.82
CA GLN A 594 36.37 6.13 -33.17
C GLN A 594 35.57 7.08 -32.29
N VAL A 595 36.15 7.47 -31.15
CA VAL A 595 35.59 8.48 -30.24
C VAL A 595 36.23 9.83 -30.58
N LEU A 596 35.40 10.88 -30.64
CA LEU A 596 35.81 12.22 -31.02
C LEU A 596 35.98 13.10 -29.76
N PRO A 597 37.13 13.77 -29.57
CA PRO A 597 37.36 14.62 -28.41
C PRO A 597 36.49 15.88 -28.48
N PHE A 598 36.16 16.44 -27.32
CA PHE A 598 35.34 17.66 -27.22
C PHE A 598 36.16 18.96 -27.40
N SER A 599 37.48 18.86 -27.60
CA SER A 599 38.41 19.98 -27.80
C SER A 599 38.47 20.51 -29.24
N ASP A 600 38.13 19.68 -30.22
CA ASP A 600 38.53 19.94 -31.60
C ASP A 600 37.49 20.78 -32.33
N VAL A 601 37.73 22.10 -32.33
CA VAL A 601 36.83 23.14 -32.86
C VAL A 601 36.58 23.00 -34.38
N ASP A 602 37.46 22.32 -35.11
CA ASP A 602 37.41 22.21 -36.57
C ASP A 602 36.50 21.07 -37.10
N VAL A 603 35.94 20.21 -36.23
CA VAL A 603 35.05 19.08 -36.64
C VAL A 603 33.56 19.49 -36.67
N VAL A 604 33.27 20.72 -37.14
CA VAL A 604 31.91 21.30 -37.18
C VAL A 604 31.16 21.01 -38.49
N THR A 605 31.81 20.33 -39.46
CA THR A 605 31.34 20.21 -40.85
C THR A 605 31.05 18.77 -41.32
N SER A 606 30.91 17.79 -40.41
CA SER A 606 30.42 16.44 -40.76
C SER A 606 29.03 16.15 -40.21
N THR A 607 28.17 15.57 -41.06
CA THR A 607 26.85 15.03 -40.70
C THR A 607 26.93 13.72 -39.91
N ASP A 608 28.15 13.22 -39.68
CA ASP A 608 28.45 11.82 -39.45
C ASP A 608 28.90 11.58 -37.99
N ILE A 609 28.43 12.42 -37.07
CA ILE A 609 28.76 12.34 -35.63
C ILE A 609 27.59 11.70 -34.89
N GLN A 610 27.79 10.48 -34.36
CA GLN A 610 26.81 9.83 -33.50
C GLN A 610 27.05 10.18 -32.03
N ARG A 611 25.98 10.61 -31.34
CA ARG A 611 26.01 10.97 -29.92
C ARG A 611 25.61 9.76 -29.08
N VAL A 612 26.32 9.54 -27.97
CA VAL A 612 26.04 8.45 -27.03
C VAL A 612 25.75 9.03 -25.65
N ALA A 613 24.56 8.72 -25.12
CA ALA A 613 24.11 9.12 -23.80
C ALA A 613 24.29 7.96 -22.81
N VAL A 614 25.24 8.09 -21.89
CA VAL A 614 25.46 7.11 -20.82
C VAL A 614 24.70 7.56 -19.56
N LEU A 615 23.79 6.71 -19.09
CA LEU A 615 22.94 6.98 -17.93
C LEU A 615 23.33 6.09 -16.74
N CYS A 616 23.67 6.72 -15.61
CA CYS A 616 23.97 6.04 -14.35
C CYS A 616 22.67 5.87 -13.55
N VAL A 617 22.01 4.73 -13.71
CA VAL A 617 20.64 4.47 -13.23
C VAL A 617 20.65 3.67 -11.91
N PRO A 618 19.84 4.03 -10.89
CA PRO A 618 19.66 3.22 -9.69
C PRO A 618 18.77 1.99 -9.95
N LYS A 619 19.00 0.88 -9.23
CA LYS A 619 18.20 -0.36 -9.35
C LYS A 619 16.68 -0.13 -9.30
N SER A 620 16.21 0.86 -8.54
CA SER A 620 14.78 1.16 -8.36
C SER A 620 14.07 1.63 -9.64
N ALA A 621 14.77 2.11 -10.66
CA ALA A 621 14.18 2.51 -11.94
C ALA A 621 13.89 1.34 -12.90
N TYR A 622 14.30 0.12 -12.52
CA TYR A 622 13.94 -1.12 -13.19
C TYR A 622 12.81 -1.81 -12.41
N CYS A 623 12.12 -2.76 -13.05
CA CYS A 623 11.22 -3.67 -12.36
C CYS A 623 12.00 -4.56 -11.38
N LEU A 624 11.35 -4.94 -10.27
CA LEU A 624 11.94 -5.82 -9.27
C LEU A 624 12.32 -7.16 -9.90
N ASP A 625 13.55 -7.60 -9.63
CA ASP A 625 14.17 -8.82 -10.16
C ASP A 625 14.25 -8.89 -11.70
N SER A 626 14.39 -7.73 -12.36
CA SER A 626 14.45 -7.63 -13.81
C SER A 626 15.38 -6.51 -14.29
N THR A 627 15.85 -6.62 -15.53
CA THR A 627 16.47 -5.54 -16.31
C THR A 627 15.43 -4.70 -17.06
N HIS A 628 14.13 -5.00 -16.96
CA HIS A 628 13.07 -4.25 -17.63
C HIS A 628 12.93 -2.83 -17.05
N PRO A 629 13.06 -1.75 -17.86
CA PRO A 629 12.95 -0.38 -17.38
C PRO A 629 11.49 -0.02 -17.06
N LYS A 630 11.25 0.72 -15.97
CA LYS A 630 9.95 1.33 -15.64
C LYS A 630 9.60 2.48 -16.58
N GLY A 631 8.32 2.89 -16.61
CA GLY A 631 7.77 3.81 -17.61
C GLY A 631 8.55 5.11 -17.78
N TYR A 632 8.91 5.78 -16.69
CA TYR A 632 9.70 7.02 -16.74
C TYR A 632 11.10 6.83 -17.36
N LEU A 633 11.76 5.70 -17.09
CA LEU A 633 13.06 5.38 -17.68
C LEU A 633 12.91 5.03 -19.17
N ALA A 634 11.90 4.24 -19.52
CA ALA A 634 11.61 3.88 -20.91
C ALA A 634 11.25 5.10 -21.77
N MET A 635 10.42 6.01 -21.26
CA MET A 635 10.12 7.32 -21.87
C MET A 635 11.40 8.14 -22.05
N LYS A 636 12.24 8.28 -21.01
CA LYS A 636 13.51 9.00 -21.11
C LYS A 636 14.43 8.41 -22.19
N MET A 637 14.51 7.08 -22.30
CA MET A 637 15.28 6.41 -23.35
C MET A 637 14.72 6.70 -24.74
N ARG A 638 13.39 6.68 -24.91
CA ARG A 638 12.71 7.02 -26.17
C ARG A 638 13.00 8.46 -26.59
N HIS A 639 12.82 9.42 -25.69
CA HIS A 639 13.07 10.84 -25.93
C HIS A 639 14.52 11.13 -26.28
N LEU A 640 15.48 10.50 -25.59
CA LEU A 640 16.90 10.64 -25.92
C LEU A 640 17.25 10.05 -27.29
N LYS A 641 16.63 8.94 -27.71
CA LYS A 641 16.78 8.42 -29.08
C LYS A 641 16.27 9.40 -30.13
N ILE A 642 15.14 10.06 -29.90
CA ILE A 642 14.61 11.09 -30.80
C ILE A 642 15.50 12.34 -30.84
N MET A 643 16.14 12.70 -29.72
CA MET A 643 17.21 13.72 -29.67
C MET A 643 18.54 13.30 -30.34
N GLY A 644 18.59 12.16 -31.03
CA GLY A 644 19.77 11.68 -31.77
C GLY A 644 20.82 10.94 -30.91
N PHE A 645 20.48 10.54 -29.68
CA PHE A 645 21.41 9.78 -28.82
C PHE A 645 21.18 8.27 -28.90
N HIS A 646 22.27 7.51 -29.08
CA HIS A 646 22.29 6.11 -28.67
C HIS A 646 22.40 6.03 -27.14
N VAL A 647 21.51 5.30 -26.47
CA VAL A 647 21.38 5.35 -25.00
C VAL A 647 21.92 4.07 -24.34
N ILE A 648 22.98 4.22 -23.55
CA ILE A 648 23.60 3.14 -22.76
C ILE A 648 23.19 3.29 -21.29
N LEU A 649 22.74 2.20 -20.66
CA LEU A 649 22.36 2.19 -19.25
C LEU A 649 23.42 1.49 -18.40
N MET A 650 23.81 2.10 -17.28
CA MET A 650 24.68 1.48 -16.28
C MET A 650 24.03 1.49 -14.90
N LEU A 651 24.09 0.36 -14.20
CA LEU A 651 23.58 0.23 -12.84
C LEU A 651 24.58 0.81 -11.83
N ARG A 652 24.18 1.82 -11.05
CA ARG A 652 25.03 2.49 -10.02
C ARG A 652 25.69 1.56 -9.00
N CYS A 653 25.23 0.31 -8.87
CA CYS A 653 25.81 -0.70 -7.99
C CYS A 653 26.92 -1.55 -8.62
N GLN A 654 27.07 -1.58 -9.95
CA GLN A 654 28.12 -2.35 -10.65
C GLN A 654 29.47 -1.60 -10.71
N CYS A 655 29.55 -0.41 -10.11
CA CYS A 655 30.72 0.49 -10.08
C CYS A 655 31.98 -0.02 -9.35
N ALA A 656 32.11 -1.35 -9.18
CA ALA A 656 33.28 -2.06 -8.68
C ALA A 656 33.86 -3.06 -9.71
N SER A 657 33.16 -3.33 -10.83
CA SER A 657 33.58 -4.28 -11.89
C SER A 657 33.72 -3.61 -13.27
N LEU A 658 33.79 -2.27 -13.29
CA LEU A 658 33.61 -1.43 -14.47
C LEU A 658 34.55 -1.76 -15.64
N ARG A 659 35.82 -2.12 -15.41
CA ARG A 659 36.76 -2.43 -16.51
C ARG A 659 36.31 -3.63 -17.35
N SER A 660 35.83 -4.70 -16.73
CA SER A 660 35.24 -5.85 -17.44
C SER A 660 33.85 -5.50 -17.97
N TYR A 661 33.00 -4.87 -17.15
CA TYR A 661 31.62 -4.61 -17.51
C TYR A 661 31.48 -3.63 -18.69
N ILE A 662 32.16 -2.47 -18.67
CA ILE A 662 32.09 -1.49 -19.77
C ILE A 662 32.81 -2.03 -21.01
N GLY A 663 34.00 -2.63 -20.87
CA GLY A 663 34.72 -3.20 -22.01
C GLY A 663 33.91 -4.27 -22.75
N ILE A 664 33.20 -5.14 -22.01
CA ILE A 664 32.34 -6.16 -22.61
C ILE A 664 30.99 -5.58 -23.05
N HIS A 665 30.28 -4.76 -22.27
CA HIS A 665 28.98 -4.21 -22.72
C HIS A 665 29.14 -3.28 -23.92
N VAL A 666 30.06 -2.32 -23.91
CA VAL A 666 30.21 -1.39 -25.06
C VAL A 666 30.56 -2.16 -26.33
N ALA A 667 31.53 -3.10 -26.28
CA ALA A 667 31.86 -3.92 -27.44
C ALA A 667 30.70 -4.84 -27.87
N SER A 668 30.11 -5.58 -26.92
CA SER A 668 29.06 -6.57 -27.21
C SER A 668 27.71 -5.96 -27.57
N GLU A 669 27.41 -4.73 -27.14
CA GLU A 669 26.14 -4.04 -27.41
C GLU A 669 26.24 -3.21 -28.71
N ILE A 670 27.43 -2.70 -29.07
CA ILE A 670 27.75 -2.31 -30.45
C ILE A 670 27.60 -3.53 -31.39
N GLN A 671 28.17 -4.68 -31.03
CA GLN A 671 28.11 -5.90 -31.85
C GLN A 671 26.71 -6.53 -31.88
N ALA A 672 25.93 -6.44 -30.81
CA ALA A 672 24.56 -6.92 -30.74
C ALA A 672 23.61 -6.02 -31.53
N GLU A 673 23.72 -4.69 -31.44
CA GLU A 673 22.90 -3.79 -32.27
C GLU A 673 23.29 -3.93 -33.77
N GLY A 674 24.57 -4.17 -34.09
CA GLY A 674 24.99 -4.56 -35.44
C GLY A 674 24.37 -5.87 -35.93
N ASN A 675 24.26 -6.89 -35.07
CA ASN A 675 23.52 -8.12 -35.37
C ASN A 675 22.00 -7.89 -35.46
N ARG A 676 21.45 -6.91 -34.73
CA ARG A 676 20.02 -6.57 -34.72
C ARG A 676 19.59 -5.89 -36.02
N ILE A 677 20.37 -4.91 -36.47
CA ILE A 677 20.22 -4.27 -37.79
C ILE A 677 20.32 -5.34 -38.89
N LYS A 678 21.20 -6.33 -38.74
CA LYS A 678 21.33 -7.47 -39.66
C LYS A 678 20.10 -8.40 -39.66
N ILE A 679 19.42 -8.55 -38.51
CA ILE A 679 18.15 -9.29 -38.41
C ILE A 679 16.99 -8.49 -39.02
N GLU A 680 16.84 -7.20 -38.69
CA GLU A 680 15.82 -6.33 -39.30
C GLU A 680 15.98 -6.25 -40.82
N TYR A 681 17.22 -6.18 -41.32
CA TYR A 681 17.52 -6.25 -42.76
C TYR A 681 17.09 -7.59 -43.38
N LEU A 682 17.31 -8.72 -42.69
CA LEU A 682 16.89 -10.05 -43.15
C LEU A 682 15.37 -10.26 -43.06
N GLU A 683 14.69 -9.66 -42.10
CA GLU A 683 13.22 -9.67 -42.00
C GLU A 683 12.57 -8.75 -43.03
N THR A 684 13.21 -7.63 -43.37
CA THR A 684 12.81 -6.75 -44.47
C THR A 684 13.03 -7.44 -45.83
N GLN A 685 14.17 -8.11 -46.03
CA GLN A 685 14.42 -8.97 -47.20
C GLN A 685 13.37 -10.08 -47.32
N ARG A 686 13.00 -10.73 -46.21
CA ARG A 686 11.92 -11.74 -46.20
C ARG A 686 10.56 -11.15 -46.58
N HIS A 687 10.19 -9.98 -46.07
CA HIS A 687 8.95 -9.31 -46.49
C HIS A 687 9.00 -8.95 -47.98
N PHE A 688 10.12 -8.46 -48.50
CA PHE A 688 10.28 -8.13 -49.92
C PHE A 688 10.16 -9.38 -50.82
N VAL A 689 10.76 -10.50 -50.43
CA VAL A 689 10.63 -11.80 -51.12
C VAL A 689 9.20 -12.33 -51.03
N ALA A 690 8.52 -12.18 -49.89
CA ALA A 690 7.11 -12.56 -49.76
C ALA A 690 6.23 -11.73 -50.70
N LEU A 691 6.41 -10.41 -50.74
CA LEU A 691 5.67 -9.49 -51.61
C LEU A 691 5.91 -9.77 -53.10
N ILE A 692 7.15 -10.08 -53.49
CA ILE A 692 7.48 -10.54 -54.85
C ILE A 692 6.79 -11.87 -55.16
N THR A 693 6.76 -12.81 -54.21
CA THR A 693 6.08 -14.10 -54.39
C THR A 693 4.58 -13.91 -54.56
N GLU A 694 3.96 -13.03 -53.78
CA GLU A 694 2.53 -12.68 -53.85
C GLU A 694 2.19 -11.99 -55.18
N VAL A 695 3.01 -11.05 -55.66
CA VAL A 695 2.86 -10.43 -56.99
C VAL A 695 3.04 -11.45 -58.13
N ILE A 696 3.97 -12.40 -58.01
CA ILE A 696 4.13 -13.49 -58.99
C ILE A 696 2.92 -14.44 -58.99
N MET A 697 2.35 -14.73 -57.82
CA MET A 697 1.13 -15.54 -57.70
C MET A 697 -0.08 -14.82 -58.28
N LEU A 698 -0.24 -13.52 -58.03
CA LEU A 698 -1.29 -12.68 -58.65
C LEU A 698 -1.16 -12.69 -60.19
N LYS A 699 0.04 -12.48 -60.74
CA LYS A 699 0.26 -12.57 -62.20
C LYS A 699 -0.01 -13.95 -62.78
N ARG A 700 0.25 -15.03 -62.03
CA ARG A 700 -0.15 -16.38 -62.42
C ARG A 700 -1.66 -16.59 -62.38
N VAL A 701 -2.37 -15.96 -61.45
CA VAL A 701 -3.85 -15.96 -61.42
C VAL A 701 -4.41 -15.18 -62.62
N GLU A 702 -3.88 -13.99 -62.94
CA GLU A 702 -4.26 -13.26 -64.16
C GLU A 702 -4.06 -14.10 -65.43
N GLN A 703 -2.89 -14.76 -65.58
CA GLN A 703 -2.63 -15.65 -66.71
C GLN A 703 -3.54 -16.89 -66.74
N LEU A 704 -3.94 -17.43 -65.58
CA LEU A 704 -4.89 -18.53 -65.49
C LEU A 704 -6.32 -18.09 -65.82
N GLU A 705 -6.74 -16.89 -65.42
CA GLU A 705 -8.01 -16.30 -65.84
C GLU A 705 -8.02 -15.99 -67.34
N GLU A 706 -6.94 -15.46 -67.90
CA GLU A 706 -6.81 -15.21 -69.34
C GLU A 706 -6.84 -16.52 -70.15
N LEU A 707 -6.14 -17.56 -69.68
CA LEU A 707 -6.26 -18.92 -70.25
C LEU A 707 -7.67 -19.49 -70.10
N GLN A 708 -8.38 -19.25 -68.98
CA GLN A 708 -9.77 -19.65 -68.83
C GLN A 708 -10.71 -18.89 -69.76
N ARG A 709 -10.49 -17.59 -70.00
CA ARG A 709 -11.24 -16.78 -70.98
C ARG A 709 -11.00 -17.27 -72.41
N LEU A 710 -9.75 -17.56 -72.78
CA LEU A 710 -9.44 -18.18 -74.08
C LEU A 710 -10.09 -19.56 -74.21
N ARG A 711 -10.18 -20.34 -73.12
CA ARG A 711 -10.84 -21.64 -73.10
C ARG A 711 -12.37 -21.54 -73.19
N THR A 712 -13.01 -20.54 -72.58
CA THR A 712 -14.46 -20.31 -72.75
C THR A 712 -14.80 -19.75 -74.13
N VAL A 713 -13.97 -18.87 -74.70
CA VAL A 713 -14.10 -18.43 -76.10
C VAL A 713 -13.95 -19.62 -77.07
N GLY A 714 -12.97 -20.51 -76.84
CA GLY A 714 -12.81 -21.75 -77.60
C GLY A 714 -14.00 -22.70 -77.48
N LEU A 715 -14.55 -22.86 -76.26
CA LEU A 715 -15.76 -23.66 -76.02
C LEU A 715 -17.02 -23.04 -76.65
N GLN A 716 -17.15 -21.71 -76.69
CA GLN A 716 -18.21 -21.05 -77.46
C GLN A 716 -18.03 -21.27 -78.97
N TYR A 717 -16.80 -21.32 -79.47
CA TYR A 717 -16.53 -21.65 -80.88
C TYR A 717 -16.93 -23.09 -81.22
N GLN A 718 -16.67 -24.06 -80.33
CA GLN A 718 -17.11 -25.45 -80.49
C GLN A 718 -18.62 -25.62 -80.34
N LEU A 719 -19.27 -24.89 -79.43
CA LEU A 719 -20.73 -24.90 -79.26
C LEU A 719 -21.47 -24.32 -80.48
N ASN A 720 -20.88 -23.36 -81.19
CA ASN A 720 -21.46 -22.76 -82.38
C ASN A 720 -21.23 -23.59 -83.67
N HIS A 721 -20.26 -24.52 -83.70
CA HIS A 721 -19.95 -25.37 -84.85
C HIS A 721 -19.71 -26.84 -84.47
N PRO A 722 -20.78 -27.62 -84.18
CA PRO A 722 -20.67 -29.00 -83.70
C PRO A 722 -20.52 -30.04 -84.83
N ALA A 723 -19.49 -29.92 -85.67
CA ALA A 723 -19.04 -31.02 -86.57
C ALA A 723 -17.65 -30.77 -87.18
N LEU A 724 -16.66 -31.59 -86.78
CA LEU A 724 -15.71 -32.32 -87.63
C LEU A 724 -14.70 -33.10 -86.76
N ASP A 725 -14.40 -34.33 -87.16
CA ASP A 725 -13.60 -35.30 -86.40
C ASP A 725 -12.08 -35.26 -86.70
N PHE A 726 -11.35 -36.10 -85.94
CA PHE A 726 -10.05 -36.72 -86.27
C PHE A 726 -8.76 -35.91 -85.99
N PRO A 727 -7.58 -36.58 -85.78
CA PRO A 727 -6.97 -36.53 -84.45
C PRO A 727 -5.46 -36.18 -84.45
N PHE A 728 -4.72 -36.74 -83.47
CA PHE A 728 -3.32 -36.49 -83.09
C PHE A 728 -3.09 -35.18 -82.30
N GLY A 729 -2.18 -35.12 -81.32
CA GLY A 729 -1.40 -36.22 -80.73
C GLY A 729 0.05 -35.88 -80.37
N LEU A 730 0.26 -35.02 -79.35
CA LEU A 730 1.55 -34.75 -78.69
C LEU A 730 1.24 -34.52 -77.19
N SER A 731 1.83 -35.27 -76.25
CA SER A 731 3.21 -35.15 -75.76
C SER A 731 3.42 -33.91 -74.87
N VAL A 732 3.14 -34.04 -73.57
CA VAL A 732 3.46 -33.03 -72.55
C VAL A 732 4.92 -33.18 -72.11
N GLY A 733 5.67 -32.08 -72.09
CA GLY A 733 7.04 -32.04 -71.58
C GLY A 733 7.42 -30.65 -71.09
N THR A 734 7.97 -30.60 -69.87
CA THR A 734 8.47 -29.43 -69.11
C THR A 734 7.56 -28.21 -69.03
#